data_AF-A0A3N2CWW0-F1
#
_entry.id   AF-A0A3N2CWW0-F1
#
_cell.length_a   1.000
_cell.length_b   1.000
_cell.length_c   1.000
_cell.angle_alpha   90.00
_cell.angle_beta   90.00
_cell.angle_gamma   90.00
#
_symmetry.space_group_name_H-M   'P 1'
#
loop_
_entity.id
_entity.type
_entity.pdbx_description
1 polymer ?
#
loop_
_entity_poly.entity_id
_entity_poly.type
_entity_poly.pdbx_seq_one_letter_code
_entity_poly.pdbx_strand_id
1 'polypeptide(L)'
;MHSDRYATPSFQGLRTTLRPPRAVVVFKGDGDWLSHAAQAIYECGRVWGGSGFILIPHHNGSVLPALVRLAAAFDPDYVLNAQTTIGQHEAIYPGDLRVNRDNGEMMVGEQRTNALRHSFETRIPDPAARAARDLIANACTPHRYMIPQPDGSEEAHEQLHVLSLSDDRFGGHQPLSRAPVAMGGETRLAAGVPGDIQGLWGLAAAVHFGLCEPPALPFADASPVSFEVAKSVMRRALPSRRRSVTFSSEGAAWNSAWAMSESGTVRVQPWQASRKHNLVVVGRSADDFALAQGWHVQFGNSYWIPEQPPIAKKVADQLLWGLGQDMLSETEYRDRKAVLTSATLDEKQLQAIADGWVEKRVRVFTSWVDDDGETVTDQEDEKDPPAPRVMSPDGLDFTEGGVLVVRDQYDVPLALPATTDEHGQIELLVDLPPLAPAHPDLDSISEVTWQIDVDTADFKGPRMRGTPPHILQHGENAREFFVRSSRNGLSCYSASWGLILAGSTRTQAMAKPRLQFPSVITWTGAMAAANGFSTRFSPAGQRVEILRRLWGGRLDLMRAWSGPLRPVLLAFHTNKKRTSDAFPAHDGVVLQTPDAYLSFAGMARLYGAVDQAIAVELRGQVDHLCALGVLRRGLILRCGSCLVFNFITVDDLRSTNACHRCGAANPMSHERWGIPLDEPTWWYDLHPAARELLAADAGVGLLAADYLRRKGRAYDDVSELEFLRGNDPVAEADLLAVVDGRIILGEAKATPKLGTRSERAAKARKLATIATAVRADELLLCTTSASEWSTADIAAITDALGGAIPNVAMRPLIRTITRLGSTPVEG
;
A
#
# COMPACT_ATOMS: atom_id res chain seq x y z
N MET A 1 -2.61 11.46 41.15
CA MET A 1 -1.37 10.66 41.19
C MET A 1 -1.17 10.05 39.81
N HIS A 2 -0.53 10.77 38.90
CA HIS A 2 -0.13 10.23 37.60
C HIS A 2 1.27 9.66 37.78
N SER A 3 1.38 8.34 37.93
CA SER A 3 2.62 7.67 37.59
C SER A 3 2.72 7.74 36.07
N ASP A 4 3.66 8.51 35.55
CA ASP A 4 4.19 8.28 34.22
C ASP A 4 4.69 6.83 34.21
N ARG A 5 3.87 5.92 33.69
CA ARG A 5 4.29 4.54 33.46
C ARG A 5 5.28 4.63 32.31
N TYR A 6 6.56 4.76 32.65
CA TYR A 6 7.63 4.52 31.70
C TYR A 6 7.33 3.20 30.97
N ALA A 7 7.29 3.25 29.64
CA ALA A 7 7.07 2.08 28.81
C ALA A 7 8.10 1.01 29.24
N THR A 8 7.60 -0.10 29.77
CA THR A 8 8.48 -1.15 30.29
C THR A 8 9.16 -1.82 29.10
N PRO A 9 10.50 -1.90 29.05
CA PRO A 9 11.20 -2.58 27.97
C PRO A 9 10.69 -4.01 27.83
N SER A 10 10.38 -4.42 26.60
CA SER A 10 9.99 -5.77 26.23
C SER A 10 10.86 -6.26 25.07
N PHE A 11 10.74 -7.53 24.68
CA PHE A 11 11.36 -8.02 23.46
C PHE A 11 10.34 -7.98 22.32
N GLN A 12 10.71 -7.31 21.22
CA GLN A 12 9.93 -7.30 20.00
C GLN A 12 10.36 -8.45 19.09
N GLY A 13 9.40 -9.28 18.67
CA GLY A 13 9.61 -10.27 17.63
C GLY A 13 9.65 -9.60 16.25
N LEU A 14 10.74 -9.79 15.52
CA LEU A 14 11.00 -9.27 14.18
C LEU A 14 11.15 -10.42 13.20
N ARG A 15 10.84 -10.17 11.92
CA ARG A 15 11.15 -11.03 10.78
C ARG A 15 12.06 -10.29 9.83
N THR A 16 13.19 -10.89 9.48
CA THR A 16 14.17 -10.29 8.58
C THR A 16 14.27 -11.07 7.28
N THR A 17 14.36 -10.37 6.16
CA THR A 17 14.55 -10.95 4.83
C THR A 17 15.66 -10.23 4.09
N LEU A 18 16.66 -10.97 3.60
CA LEU A 18 17.69 -10.46 2.73
C LEU A 18 17.29 -10.63 1.28
N ARG A 19 17.49 -9.61 0.45
CA ARG A 19 17.15 -9.66 -0.97
C ARG A 19 18.01 -8.73 -1.83
N PRO A 20 18.14 -9.00 -3.15
CA PRO A 20 18.65 -7.99 -4.06
C PRO A 20 17.74 -6.74 -4.09
N PRO A 21 18.24 -5.61 -4.62
CA PRO A 21 17.42 -4.43 -4.82
C PRO A 21 16.28 -4.70 -5.81
N ARG A 22 15.18 -3.96 -5.63
CA ARG A 22 14.06 -3.86 -6.58
C ARG A 22 14.18 -2.54 -7.30
N ALA A 23 14.08 -2.56 -8.63
CA ALA A 23 14.08 -1.33 -9.41
C ALA A 23 12.95 -1.30 -10.44
N VAL A 24 12.48 -0.09 -10.71
CA VAL A 24 11.70 0.23 -11.91
C VAL A 24 12.61 0.96 -12.87
N VAL A 25 12.66 0.51 -14.12
CA VAL A 25 13.45 1.13 -15.19
C VAL A 25 12.52 1.78 -16.20
N VAL A 26 12.62 3.09 -16.29
CA VAL A 26 11.83 3.96 -17.16
C VAL A 26 12.56 4.11 -18.49
N PHE A 27 11.91 3.73 -19.59
CA PHE A 27 12.47 3.76 -20.94
C PHE A 27 11.54 4.49 -21.91
N LYS A 28 12.07 4.91 -23.07
CA LYS A 28 11.31 5.64 -24.07
C LYS A 28 10.36 4.70 -24.81
N GLY A 29 9.06 4.97 -24.72
CA GLY A 29 7.98 4.22 -25.38
C GLY A 29 7.63 4.73 -26.79
N ASP A 30 8.18 5.87 -27.20
CA ASP A 30 7.96 6.49 -28.52
C ASP A 30 9.09 6.17 -29.50
N GLY A 31 8.77 6.12 -30.81
CA GLY A 31 9.74 5.83 -31.86
C GLY A 31 10.14 4.36 -31.85
N ASP A 32 11.45 4.07 -31.94
CA ASP A 32 12.01 2.72 -31.86
C ASP A 32 12.07 2.22 -30.41
N TRP A 33 10.91 2.03 -29.81
CA TRP A 33 10.77 1.59 -28.43
C TRP A 33 11.28 0.15 -28.22
N LEU A 34 11.31 -0.68 -29.27
CA LEU A 34 11.86 -2.04 -29.20
C LEU A 34 13.35 -2.02 -28.90
N SER A 35 14.11 -1.15 -29.57
CA SER A 35 15.52 -0.90 -29.25
C SER A 35 15.72 -0.50 -27.80
N HIS A 36 14.92 0.45 -27.31
CA HIS A 36 15.01 0.92 -25.93
C HIS A 36 14.64 -0.16 -24.91
N ALA A 37 13.60 -0.97 -25.17
CA ALA A 37 13.19 -2.06 -24.30
C ALA A 37 14.21 -3.20 -24.27
N ALA A 38 14.72 -3.61 -25.43
CA ALA A 38 15.76 -4.64 -25.54
C ALA A 38 17.04 -4.21 -24.82
N GLN A 39 17.47 -2.96 -25.00
CA GLN A 39 18.63 -2.41 -24.29
C GLN A 39 18.41 -2.40 -22.77
N ALA A 40 17.21 -2.00 -22.31
CA ALA A 40 16.87 -2.02 -20.89
C ALA A 40 16.88 -3.44 -20.31
N ILE A 41 16.34 -4.44 -21.01
CA ILE A 41 16.41 -5.86 -20.60
C ILE A 41 17.87 -6.30 -20.46
N TYR A 42 18.70 -6.00 -21.45
CA TYR A 42 20.11 -6.37 -21.44
C TYR A 42 20.85 -5.74 -20.25
N GLU A 43 20.64 -4.46 -19.99
CA GLU A 43 21.26 -3.77 -18.86
C GLU A 43 20.78 -4.31 -17.51
N CYS A 44 19.49 -4.62 -17.38
CA CYS A 44 18.95 -5.26 -16.19
C CYS A 44 19.60 -6.63 -15.94
N GLY A 45 19.81 -7.45 -16.98
CA GLY A 45 20.43 -8.78 -16.85
C GLY A 45 21.85 -8.76 -16.29
N ARG A 46 22.51 -7.60 -16.32
CA ARG A 46 23.85 -7.36 -15.78
C ARG A 46 23.86 -6.82 -14.35
N VAL A 47 22.70 -6.65 -13.73
CA VAL A 47 22.56 -6.24 -12.33
C VAL A 47 22.11 -7.44 -11.50
N TRP A 48 22.67 -7.62 -10.31
CA TRP A 48 22.20 -8.67 -9.40
C TRP A 48 20.75 -8.42 -8.96
N GLY A 49 19.88 -9.40 -9.18
CA GLY A 49 18.43 -9.30 -9.02
C GLY A 49 17.69 -8.61 -10.17
N GLY A 50 18.38 -8.26 -11.27
CA GLY A 50 17.80 -7.52 -12.38
C GLY A 50 16.68 -8.23 -13.15
N SER A 51 16.59 -9.57 -13.10
CA SER A 51 15.40 -10.30 -13.57
C SER A 51 14.12 -9.95 -12.81
N GLY A 52 14.26 -9.35 -11.63
CA GLY A 52 13.18 -8.84 -10.80
C GLY A 52 12.83 -7.37 -11.07
N PHE A 53 13.44 -6.69 -12.06
CA PHE A 53 13.15 -5.28 -12.34
C PHE A 53 11.93 -5.14 -13.25
N ILE A 54 11.11 -4.11 -13.00
CA ILE A 54 9.95 -3.79 -13.87
C ILE A 54 10.37 -2.72 -14.87
N LEU A 55 9.99 -2.91 -16.13
CA LEU A 55 10.21 -1.93 -17.20
C LEU A 55 8.95 -1.12 -17.44
N ILE A 56 9.06 0.21 -17.49
CA ILE A 56 7.93 1.12 -17.71
C ILE A 56 8.24 2.08 -18.84
N PRO A 57 7.52 2.04 -19.97
CA PRO A 57 7.64 3.03 -21.02
C PRO A 57 7.11 4.39 -20.56
N HIS A 58 7.64 5.45 -21.15
CA HIS A 58 7.02 6.76 -21.16
C HIS A 58 6.79 7.26 -22.58
N HIS A 59 5.70 7.99 -22.74
CA HIS A 59 5.32 8.66 -23.97
C HIS A 59 5.40 10.17 -23.73
N ASN A 60 6.51 10.78 -24.15
CA ASN A 60 6.84 12.19 -23.88
C ASN A 60 6.62 12.61 -22.41
N GLY A 61 7.09 11.79 -21.46
CA GLY A 61 6.97 12.04 -20.01
C GLY A 61 5.67 11.57 -19.38
N SER A 62 4.70 11.11 -20.18
CA SER A 62 3.46 10.50 -19.69
C SER A 62 3.63 8.99 -19.53
N VAL A 63 2.97 8.41 -18.53
CA VAL A 63 3.00 6.96 -18.23
C VAL A 63 1.57 6.47 -18.08
N LEU A 64 1.26 5.28 -18.60
CA LEU A 64 -0.05 4.66 -18.43
C LEU A 64 -0.40 4.52 -16.93
N PRO A 65 -1.58 4.99 -16.47
CA PRO A 65 -1.97 4.93 -15.05
C PRO A 65 -1.86 3.52 -14.43
N ALA A 66 -2.16 2.47 -15.19
CA ALA A 66 -2.02 1.09 -14.73
C ALA A 66 -0.57 0.70 -14.41
N LEU A 67 0.40 1.20 -15.17
CA LEU A 67 1.82 0.97 -14.91
C LEU A 67 2.30 1.74 -13.67
N VAL A 68 1.74 2.92 -13.41
CA VAL A 68 2.01 3.65 -12.15
C VAL A 68 1.50 2.86 -10.93
N ARG A 69 0.29 2.28 -11.00
CA ARG A 69 -0.23 1.42 -9.92
C ARG A 69 0.59 0.14 -9.75
N LEU A 70 1.00 -0.47 -10.86
CA LEU A 70 1.89 -1.64 -10.87
C LEU A 70 3.22 -1.33 -10.17
N ALA A 71 3.84 -0.18 -10.48
CA ALA A 71 5.05 0.29 -9.81
C ALA A 71 4.84 0.55 -8.32
N ALA A 72 3.74 1.22 -7.96
CA ALA A 72 3.41 1.51 -6.57
C ALA A 72 3.22 0.23 -5.74
N ALA A 73 2.58 -0.81 -6.30
CA ALA A 73 2.42 -2.10 -5.65
C ALA A 73 3.72 -2.94 -5.62
N PHE A 74 4.57 -2.76 -6.63
CA PHE A 74 5.92 -3.36 -6.64
C PHE A 74 6.82 -2.76 -5.56
N ASP A 75 6.65 -1.46 -5.31
CA ASP A 75 7.37 -0.67 -4.32
C ASP A 75 8.91 -0.78 -4.45
N PRO A 76 9.48 -0.27 -5.56
CA PRO A 76 10.91 -0.40 -5.84
C PRO A 76 11.77 0.37 -4.83
N ASP A 77 12.98 -0.12 -4.60
CA ASP A 77 14.01 0.63 -3.86
C ASP A 77 14.56 1.79 -4.70
N TYR A 78 14.56 1.63 -6.04
CA TYR A 78 15.06 2.63 -6.98
C TYR A 78 14.13 2.78 -8.20
N VAL A 79 13.94 4.02 -8.65
CA VAL A 79 13.34 4.30 -9.97
C VAL A 79 14.44 4.88 -10.85
N LEU A 80 14.66 4.31 -12.03
CA LEU A 80 15.87 4.54 -12.84
C LEU A 80 15.47 4.92 -14.25
N ASN A 81 16.20 5.85 -14.88
CA ASN A 81 16.08 6.07 -16.32
C ASN A 81 17.04 5.15 -17.07
N ALA A 82 16.52 4.44 -18.08
CA ALA A 82 17.32 3.82 -19.13
C ALA A 82 17.77 4.91 -20.11
N GLN A 83 18.79 5.69 -19.71
CA GLN A 83 19.32 6.76 -20.55
C GLN A 83 20.16 6.21 -21.70
N THR A 84 19.79 6.60 -22.92
CA THR A 84 20.53 6.30 -24.14
C THR A 84 21.87 7.03 -24.16
N THR A 85 22.93 6.33 -24.53
CA THR A 85 24.24 6.94 -24.83
C THR A 85 24.25 7.55 -26.22
N ILE A 86 25.18 8.45 -26.51
CA ILE A 86 25.34 9.03 -27.86
C ILE A 86 25.54 7.94 -28.91
N GLY A 87 26.33 6.90 -28.60
CA GLY A 87 26.55 5.78 -29.52
C GLY A 87 25.28 4.99 -29.79
N GLN A 88 24.50 4.69 -28.75
CA GLN A 88 23.20 4.02 -28.90
C GLN A 88 22.19 4.87 -29.68
N HIS A 89 22.11 6.18 -29.38
CA HIS A 89 21.19 7.08 -30.09
C HIS A 89 21.55 7.22 -31.56
N GLU A 90 22.84 7.30 -31.88
CA GLU A 90 23.30 7.34 -33.27
C GLU A 90 23.03 6.01 -33.99
N ALA A 91 23.10 4.88 -33.30
CA ALA A 91 22.76 3.58 -33.88
C ALA A 91 21.25 3.47 -34.18
N ILE A 92 20.40 3.96 -33.28
CA ILE A 92 18.93 3.93 -33.42
C ILE A 92 18.45 5.00 -34.43
N TYR A 93 19.01 6.21 -34.37
CA TYR A 93 18.64 7.37 -35.18
C TYR A 93 19.88 7.96 -35.89
N PRO A 94 20.40 7.30 -36.93
CA PRO A 94 21.60 7.77 -37.62
C PRO A 94 21.43 9.20 -38.15
N GLY A 95 22.38 10.07 -37.81
CA GLY A 95 22.41 11.47 -38.27
C GLY A 95 21.54 12.46 -37.46
N ASP A 96 20.76 12.00 -36.49
CA ASP A 96 19.84 12.86 -35.73
C ASP A 96 20.59 13.87 -34.83
N LEU A 97 21.71 13.46 -34.24
CA LEU A 97 22.54 14.33 -33.41
C LEU A 97 23.28 15.39 -34.25
N ARG A 98 23.00 16.66 -33.96
CA ARG A 98 23.69 17.80 -34.59
C ARG A 98 25.04 18.03 -33.92
N VAL A 99 26.12 17.88 -34.69
CA VAL A 99 27.49 18.18 -34.24
C VAL A 99 27.99 19.37 -35.04
N ASN A 100 28.30 20.46 -34.35
CA ASN A 100 28.81 21.66 -34.98
C ASN A 100 30.31 21.81 -34.69
N ARG A 101 31.03 22.40 -35.64
CA ARG A 101 32.37 22.94 -35.45
C ARG A 101 32.33 24.18 -34.54
N ASP A 102 33.50 24.60 -34.07
CA ASP A 102 33.66 25.83 -33.28
C ASP A 102 33.19 27.09 -34.02
N ASN A 103 33.18 27.07 -35.35
CA ASN A 103 32.66 28.14 -36.21
C ASN A 103 31.13 28.06 -36.44
N GLY A 104 30.42 27.13 -35.80
CA GLY A 104 28.98 26.93 -35.91
C GLY A 104 28.51 26.10 -37.13
N GLU A 105 29.41 25.69 -38.03
CA GLU A 105 29.06 24.85 -39.18
C GLU A 105 28.81 23.39 -38.76
N MET A 106 27.79 22.77 -39.34
CA MET A 106 27.48 21.35 -39.08
C MET A 106 28.55 20.44 -39.68
N MET A 107 29.12 19.56 -38.86
CA MET A 107 30.01 18.49 -39.30
C MET A 107 29.20 17.40 -40.02
N VAL A 108 29.76 16.85 -41.10
CA VAL A 108 29.15 15.78 -41.90
C VAL A 108 30.15 14.65 -42.18
N GLY A 109 29.64 13.47 -42.53
CA GLY A 109 30.46 12.32 -42.93
C GLY A 109 31.45 11.87 -41.84
N GLU A 110 32.65 11.47 -42.26
CA GLU A 110 33.69 10.92 -41.39
C GLU A 110 34.12 11.88 -40.26
N GLN A 111 34.08 13.19 -40.52
CA GLN A 111 34.41 14.20 -39.51
C GLN A 111 33.42 14.19 -38.35
N ARG A 112 32.12 14.06 -38.63
CA ARG A 112 31.07 13.91 -37.61
C ARG A 112 31.26 12.61 -36.83
N THR A 113 31.51 11.50 -37.52
CA THR A 113 31.72 10.19 -36.89
C THR A 113 32.93 10.20 -35.94
N ASN A 114 34.04 10.81 -36.35
CA ASN A 114 35.23 10.93 -35.50
C ASN A 114 34.98 11.84 -34.28
N ALA A 115 34.25 12.94 -34.45
CA ALA A 115 33.89 13.83 -33.34
C ALA A 115 33.01 13.13 -32.30
N LEU A 116 32.03 12.33 -32.74
CA LEU A 116 31.16 11.61 -31.82
C LEU A 116 31.87 10.46 -31.08
N ARG A 117 32.88 9.82 -31.69
CA ARG A 117 33.55 8.63 -31.13
C ARG A 117 34.06 8.82 -29.69
N HIS A 118 34.54 10.02 -29.35
CA HIS A 118 35.04 10.32 -28.00
C HIS A 118 33.93 10.53 -26.96
N SER A 119 32.69 10.66 -27.41
CA SER A 119 31.52 10.90 -26.56
C SER A 119 30.50 9.76 -26.65
N PHE A 120 30.82 8.62 -27.28
CA PHE A 120 29.85 7.53 -27.49
C PHE A 120 29.24 6.99 -26.20
N GLU A 121 30.01 6.96 -25.11
CA GLU A 121 29.53 6.54 -23.78
C GLU A 121 28.83 7.66 -23.00
N THR A 122 28.86 8.90 -23.51
CA THR A 122 28.17 10.03 -22.89
C THR A 122 26.66 9.83 -23.02
N ARG A 123 25.94 9.97 -21.91
CA ARG A 123 24.48 9.84 -21.86
C ARG A 123 23.79 11.10 -22.34
N ILE A 124 22.70 10.94 -23.06
CA ILE A 124 21.87 12.04 -23.54
C ILE A 124 20.84 12.38 -22.45
N PRO A 125 20.81 13.64 -21.94
CA PRO A 125 19.76 14.06 -21.03
C PRO A 125 18.39 14.02 -21.72
N ASP A 126 17.43 13.38 -21.07
CA ASP A 126 16.04 13.32 -21.52
C ASP A 126 15.12 13.90 -20.42
N PRO A 127 14.68 15.18 -20.56
CA PRO A 127 13.77 15.81 -19.62
C PRO A 127 12.42 15.09 -19.50
N ALA A 128 11.94 14.49 -20.59
CA ALA A 128 10.68 13.75 -20.59
C ALA A 128 10.82 12.45 -19.80
N ALA A 129 11.92 11.70 -19.98
CA ALA A 129 12.22 10.53 -19.16
C ALA A 129 12.35 10.89 -17.67
N ARG A 130 12.98 12.03 -17.35
CA ARG A 130 13.05 12.54 -15.96
C ARG A 130 11.65 12.79 -15.39
N ALA A 131 10.78 13.50 -16.11
CA ALA A 131 9.41 13.76 -15.66
C ALA A 131 8.60 12.47 -15.42
N ALA A 132 8.71 11.48 -16.32
CA ALA A 132 8.06 10.18 -16.16
C ALA A 132 8.57 9.41 -14.95
N ARG A 133 9.89 9.44 -14.72
CA ARG A 133 10.49 8.84 -13.53
C ARG A 133 10.06 9.53 -12.25
N ASP A 134 10.01 10.86 -12.22
CA ASP A 134 9.58 11.60 -11.03
C ASP A 134 8.12 11.29 -10.70
N LEU A 135 7.27 11.13 -11.73
CA LEU A 135 5.88 10.66 -11.58
C LEU A 135 5.83 9.28 -10.88
N ILE A 136 6.64 8.32 -11.32
CA ILE A 136 6.68 6.97 -10.73
C ILE A 136 7.31 6.99 -9.33
N ALA A 137 8.41 7.71 -9.14
CA ALA A 137 9.09 7.83 -7.85
C ALA A 137 8.17 8.44 -6.78
N ASN A 138 7.34 9.42 -7.15
CA ASN A 138 6.34 10.02 -6.26
C ASN A 138 5.16 9.09 -5.96
N ALA A 139 4.85 8.15 -6.86
CA ALA A 139 3.89 7.07 -6.59
C ALA A 139 4.46 5.94 -5.72
N CYS A 140 5.79 5.81 -5.65
CA CYS A 140 6.48 4.74 -4.93
C CYS A 140 7.10 5.24 -3.62
N THR A 141 8.04 4.46 -3.07
CA THR A 141 8.83 4.82 -1.89
C THR A 141 10.32 4.46 -2.04
N PRO A 142 11.01 4.96 -3.09
CA PRO A 142 12.43 4.66 -3.28
C PRO A 142 13.29 5.21 -2.12
N HIS A 143 14.52 4.72 -1.99
CA HIS A 143 15.47 5.24 -1.01
C HIS A 143 15.73 6.73 -1.25
N ARG A 144 15.44 7.53 -0.21
CA ARG A 144 15.63 8.99 -0.19
C ARG A 144 16.47 9.38 1.01
N TYR A 145 17.30 10.39 0.84
CA TYR A 145 17.99 11.09 1.93
C TYR A 145 17.56 12.55 1.94
N MET A 146 17.50 13.13 3.13
CA MET A 146 17.12 14.53 3.31
C MET A 146 18.37 15.39 3.33
N ILE A 147 18.45 16.38 2.43
CA ILE A 147 19.50 17.40 2.42
C ILE A 147 18.93 18.67 3.07
N PRO A 148 19.53 19.17 4.16
CA PRO A 148 19.16 20.46 4.73
C PRO A 148 19.47 21.58 3.73
N GLN A 149 18.48 22.44 3.50
CA GLN A 149 18.59 23.61 2.66
C GLN A 149 18.98 24.84 3.48
N PRO A 150 19.56 25.88 2.85
CA PRO A 150 19.96 27.11 3.55
C PRO A 150 18.82 27.85 4.26
N ASP A 151 17.58 27.67 3.81
CA ASP A 151 16.37 28.26 4.40
C ASP A 151 15.82 27.45 5.60
N GLY A 152 16.51 26.37 5.98
CA GLY A 152 16.10 25.46 7.05
C GLY A 152 15.08 24.40 6.62
N SER A 153 14.64 24.40 5.36
CA SER A 153 13.86 23.29 4.81
C SER A 153 14.75 22.06 4.57
N GLU A 154 14.14 20.90 4.35
CA GLU A 154 14.88 19.71 3.92
C GLU A 154 14.33 19.25 2.56
N GLU A 155 15.23 19.00 1.61
CA GLU A 155 14.88 18.47 0.29
C GLU A 155 15.19 16.97 0.24
N ALA A 156 14.26 16.18 -0.29
CA ALA A 156 14.45 14.74 -0.43
C ALA A 156 15.16 14.44 -1.76
N HIS A 157 16.33 13.80 -1.70
CA HIS A 157 17.08 13.35 -2.86
C HIS A 157 17.12 11.83 -2.93
N GLU A 158 17.02 11.25 -4.12
CA GLU A 158 17.12 9.81 -4.30
C GLU A 158 18.57 9.39 -4.50
N GLN A 159 18.92 8.18 -4.06
CA GLN A 159 20.31 7.70 -4.10
C GLN A 159 20.82 7.43 -5.52
N LEU A 160 19.93 6.96 -6.41
CA LEU A 160 20.27 6.57 -7.77
C LEU A 160 19.16 6.98 -8.74
N HIS A 161 19.56 7.60 -9.86
CA HIS A 161 18.60 8.09 -10.85
C HIS A 161 18.69 7.47 -12.25
N VAL A 162 19.78 6.80 -12.56
CA VAL A 162 20.08 6.29 -13.89
C VAL A 162 20.58 4.85 -13.75
N LEU A 163 20.14 3.97 -14.65
CA LEU A 163 20.71 2.64 -14.75
C LEU A 163 22.11 2.76 -15.38
N SER A 164 23.15 2.73 -14.56
CA SER A 164 24.54 2.83 -15.03
C SER A 164 25.43 1.77 -14.42
N LEU A 165 26.08 1.02 -15.31
CA LEU A 165 27.09 0.04 -14.95
C LEU A 165 28.51 0.60 -15.09
N SER A 166 28.70 1.79 -15.70
CA SER A 166 30.00 2.33 -16.08
C SER A 166 30.53 3.46 -15.20
N ASP A 167 29.76 3.94 -14.21
CA ASP A 167 30.16 5.07 -13.37
C ASP A 167 30.98 4.63 -12.15
N ASP A 168 32.24 4.27 -12.38
CA ASP A 168 33.24 4.02 -11.31
C ASP A 168 33.73 5.33 -10.65
N ARG A 169 33.12 6.49 -10.98
CA ARG A 169 33.57 7.82 -10.55
C ARG A 169 33.31 8.15 -9.09
N PHE A 170 32.50 7.35 -8.40
CA PHE A 170 32.38 7.39 -6.94
C PHE A 170 33.12 6.17 -6.38
N GLY A 171 34.29 6.38 -5.78
CA GLY A 171 35.11 5.33 -5.16
C GLY A 171 34.50 4.71 -3.89
N GLY A 172 33.24 4.30 -3.93
CA GLY A 172 32.48 3.72 -2.82
C GLY A 172 31.33 2.83 -3.31
N HIS A 173 30.83 1.96 -2.43
CA HIS A 173 29.82 0.92 -2.70
C HIS A 173 28.67 1.40 -3.63
N GLN A 174 28.60 0.86 -4.86
CA GLN A 174 27.49 1.14 -5.77
C GLN A 174 26.18 0.47 -5.28
N PRO A 175 25.03 1.18 -5.23
CA PRO A 175 23.77 0.63 -4.73
C PRO A 175 23.18 -0.51 -5.56
N LEU A 176 23.63 -0.65 -6.81
CA LEU A 176 23.32 -1.75 -7.70
C LEU A 176 24.61 -2.51 -7.99
N SER A 177 24.76 -3.69 -7.42
CA SER A 177 25.88 -4.56 -7.71
C SER A 177 25.73 -5.14 -9.10
N ARG A 178 26.83 -5.15 -9.87
CA ARG A 178 26.88 -5.94 -11.10
C ARG A 178 26.52 -7.38 -10.77
N ALA A 179 25.76 -8.03 -11.64
CA ALA A 179 25.46 -9.45 -11.54
C ALA A 179 26.80 -10.16 -11.30
N PRO A 180 26.93 -10.95 -10.23
CA PRO A 180 28.17 -11.58 -9.91
C PRO A 180 28.75 -12.27 -11.14
N VAL A 181 29.99 -11.94 -11.48
CA VAL A 181 30.82 -12.84 -12.32
C VAL A 181 31.17 -14.11 -11.51
N ALA A 182 30.61 -14.27 -10.29
CA ALA A 182 30.83 -15.34 -9.35
C ALA A 182 30.23 -16.66 -9.81
N MET A 183 30.87 -17.20 -10.82
CA MET A 183 31.07 -18.61 -11.07
C MET A 183 32.54 -18.67 -11.43
N GLY A 184 33.42 -18.82 -10.44
CA GLY A 184 34.87 -18.74 -10.65
C GLY A 184 35.30 -19.57 -11.86
N GLY A 185 35.68 -18.91 -12.97
CA GLY A 185 36.20 -19.51 -14.20
C GLY A 185 35.28 -20.45 -14.99
N GLU A 186 34.26 -21.06 -14.38
CA GLU A 186 33.33 -21.95 -15.06
C GLU A 186 32.11 -21.18 -15.54
N THR A 187 32.21 -20.69 -16.79
CA THR A 187 31.06 -20.28 -17.60
C THR A 187 30.00 -21.38 -17.59
N ARG A 188 29.02 -21.30 -16.69
CA ARG A 188 27.72 -21.93 -16.94
C ARG A 188 27.23 -21.34 -18.25
N LEU A 189 26.97 -22.20 -19.23
CA LEU A 189 26.34 -21.83 -20.49
C LEU A 189 24.96 -21.24 -20.18
N ALA A 190 24.89 -19.91 -20.07
CA ALA A 190 23.64 -19.19 -19.99
C ALA A 190 23.11 -19.08 -21.43
N ALA A 191 21.94 -19.66 -21.66
CA ALA A 191 21.18 -19.52 -22.89
C ALA A 191 20.16 -18.40 -22.73
N GLY A 192 20.45 -17.26 -23.33
CA GLY A 192 19.50 -16.15 -23.50
C GLY A 192 18.84 -16.20 -24.87
N VAL A 193 18.00 -15.22 -25.16
CA VAL A 193 17.53 -15.01 -26.53
C VAL A 193 18.74 -14.65 -27.41
N PRO A 194 19.06 -15.43 -28.46
CA PRO A 194 20.11 -15.12 -29.40
C PRO A 194 19.89 -13.75 -30.07
N GLY A 195 20.97 -13.02 -30.39
CA GLY A 195 20.89 -11.66 -30.95
C GLY A 195 20.25 -11.57 -32.34
N ASP A 196 20.10 -12.69 -33.05
CA ASP A 196 19.38 -12.81 -34.31
C ASP A 196 17.86 -12.94 -34.12
N ILE A 197 17.37 -13.37 -32.94
CA ILE A 197 15.93 -13.38 -32.63
C ILE A 197 15.48 -11.98 -32.19
N GLN A 198 15.05 -11.18 -33.17
CA GLN A 198 14.57 -9.80 -32.97
C GLN A 198 13.05 -9.68 -33.09
N GLY A 199 12.53 -8.45 -33.08
CA GLY A 199 11.11 -8.11 -33.19
C GLY A 199 10.32 -8.39 -31.91
N LEU A 200 9.00 -8.20 -32.01
CA LEU A 200 8.07 -8.31 -30.88
C LEU A 200 8.13 -9.68 -30.17
N TRP A 201 8.27 -10.77 -30.94
CA TRP A 201 8.39 -12.12 -30.38
C TRP A 201 9.76 -12.39 -29.75
N GLY A 202 10.83 -11.81 -30.29
CA GLY A 202 12.15 -11.84 -29.65
C GLY A 202 12.12 -11.14 -28.30
N LEU A 203 11.46 -9.97 -28.24
CA LEU A 203 11.27 -9.24 -26.99
C LEU A 203 10.36 -10.00 -26.00
N ALA A 204 9.29 -10.64 -26.47
CA ALA A 204 8.44 -11.50 -25.64
C ALA A 204 9.21 -12.69 -25.03
N ALA A 205 10.10 -13.32 -25.81
CA ALA A 205 10.99 -14.36 -25.30
C ALA A 205 12.01 -13.79 -24.30
N ALA A 206 12.52 -12.58 -24.55
CA ALA A 206 13.51 -11.93 -23.68
C ALA A 206 12.96 -11.59 -22.30
N VAL A 207 11.64 -11.40 -22.15
CA VAL A 207 11.00 -11.28 -20.82
C VAL A 207 11.27 -12.51 -19.96
N HIS A 208 11.22 -13.71 -20.54
CA HIS A 208 11.36 -14.97 -19.81
C HIS A 208 12.80 -15.47 -19.72
N PHE A 209 13.63 -15.15 -20.71
CA PHE A 209 14.99 -15.69 -20.80
C PHE A 209 16.10 -14.65 -20.63
N GLY A 210 15.82 -13.38 -20.82
CA GLY A 210 16.82 -12.30 -20.88
C GLY A 210 17.65 -12.34 -22.16
N LEU A 211 18.56 -11.37 -22.29
CA LEU A 211 19.50 -11.24 -23.41
C LEU A 211 20.92 -11.52 -22.92
N CYS A 212 21.61 -12.48 -23.54
CA CYS A 212 23.01 -12.79 -23.20
C CYS A 212 24.01 -11.79 -23.80
N GLU A 213 23.68 -11.23 -24.97
CA GLU A 213 24.53 -10.31 -25.73
C GLU A 213 23.86 -8.94 -25.86
N PRO A 214 24.63 -7.86 -26.02
CA PRO A 214 24.06 -6.56 -26.36
C PRO A 214 23.15 -6.68 -27.58
N PRO A 215 21.92 -6.13 -27.54
CA PRO A 215 21.04 -6.18 -28.70
C PRO A 215 21.66 -5.41 -29.87
N ALA A 216 21.42 -5.88 -31.09
CA ALA A 216 21.72 -5.07 -32.26
C ALA A 216 20.81 -3.83 -32.25
N LEU A 217 21.38 -2.66 -32.56
CA LEU A 217 20.66 -1.39 -32.63
C LEU A 217 20.73 -0.85 -34.08
N PRO A 218 19.58 -0.50 -34.70
CA PRO A 218 18.22 -0.65 -34.17
C PRO A 218 17.81 -2.13 -34.06
N PHE A 219 16.97 -2.43 -33.07
CA PHE A 219 16.38 -3.74 -32.86
C PHE A 219 15.24 -3.93 -33.87
N ALA A 220 15.45 -4.80 -34.86
CA ALA A 220 14.55 -4.87 -36.00
C ALA A 220 13.12 -5.28 -35.59
N ASP A 221 12.11 -4.63 -36.19
CA ASP A 221 10.69 -4.98 -35.99
C ASP A 221 10.37 -6.41 -36.44
N ALA A 222 11.07 -6.91 -37.45
CA ALA A 222 10.91 -8.25 -38.01
C ALA A 222 12.08 -9.16 -37.62
N SER A 223 11.77 -10.35 -37.10
CA SER A 223 12.78 -11.37 -36.84
C SER A 223 13.19 -12.05 -38.16
N PRO A 224 14.48 -12.11 -38.52
CA PRO A 224 14.96 -12.91 -39.66
C PRO A 224 14.89 -14.42 -39.38
N VAL A 225 14.52 -14.81 -38.16
CA VAL A 225 14.58 -16.19 -37.68
C VAL A 225 13.36 -16.99 -38.15
N SER A 226 13.60 -18.23 -38.54
CA SER A 226 12.55 -19.10 -39.05
C SER A 226 11.46 -19.35 -38.01
N PHE A 227 10.23 -19.46 -38.50
CA PHE A 227 9.02 -19.70 -37.70
C PHE A 227 9.18 -20.81 -36.64
N GLU A 228 9.84 -21.91 -37.00
CA GLU A 228 10.03 -23.07 -36.10
C GLU A 228 10.95 -22.77 -34.91
N VAL A 229 11.93 -21.89 -35.08
CA VAL A 229 12.84 -21.50 -34.00
C VAL A 229 12.13 -20.59 -33.00
N ALA A 230 11.39 -19.58 -33.49
CA ALA A 230 10.56 -18.73 -32.62
C ALA A 230 9.52 -19.55 -31.85
N LYS A 231 8.85 -20.50 -32.52
CA LYS A 231 7.90 -21.44 -31.89
C LYS A 231 8.56 -22.32 -30.82
N SER A 232 9.76 -22.83 -31.07
CA SER A 232 10.51 -23.66 -30.12
C SER A 232 10.92 -22.87 -28.88
N VAL A 233 11.40 -21.63 -29.05
CA VAL A 233 11.75 -20.73 -27.95
C VAL A 233 10.50 -20.38 -27.13
N MET A 234 9.39 -20.03 -27.79
CA MET A 234 8.14 -19.72 -27.09
C MET A 234 7.58 -20.94 -26.36
N ARG A 235 7.56 -22.14 -26.96
CA ARG A 235 7.15 -23.39 -26.27
C ARG A 235 7.98 -23.70 -25.03
N ARG A 236 9.25 -23.27 -25.01
CA ARG A 236 10.13 -23.41 -23.84
C ARG A 236 9.96 -22.29 -22.83
N ALA A 237 9.54 -21.10 -23.27
CA ALA A 237 9.17 -19.97 -22.41
C ALA A 237 7.86 -20.24 -21.65
N LEU A 238 6.96 -21.03 -22.26
CA LEU A 238 5.72 -21.48 -21.64
C LEU A 238 6.03 -22.50 -20.52
N PRO A 239 5.66 -22.20 -19.26
CA PRO A 239 6.01 -23.03 -18.11
C PRO A 239 5.15 -24.30 -18.05
N SER A 240 5.50 -25.35 -18.78
CA SER A 240 4.92 -26.68 -18.55
C SER A 240 5.55 -27.33 -17.32
N ARG A 241 4.92 -27.15 -16.14
CA ARG A 241 5.29 -27.89 -14.92
C ARG A 241 5.04 -29.40 -15.03
N ARG A 242 4.38 -29.89 -16.09
CA ARG A 242 4.35 -31.32 -16.48
C ARG A 242 5.66 -31.78 -17.14
N ARG A 243 6.79 -31.56 -16.49
CA ARG A 243 8.00 -32.35 -16.74
C ARG A 243 8.47 -33.02 -15.46
N SER A 244 7.68 -34.01 -15.01
CA SER A 244 8.26 -35.24 -14.48
C SER A 244 8.85 -36.03 -15.65
N VAL A 245 9.96 -35.57 -16.19
CA VAL A 245 10.83 -36.40 -17.04
C VAL A 245 12.22 -36.23 -16.48
N THR A 246 12.68 -37.25 -15.76
CA THR A 246 14.10 -37.58 -15.62
C THR A 246 14.75 -37.41 -16.98
N PHE A 247 15.53 -36.35 -17.17
CA PHE A 247 16.57 -36.35 -18.19
C PHE A 247 17.80 -36.99 -17.54
N SER A 248 18.19 -38.13 -18.11
CA SER A 248 19.44 -38.82 -17.82
C SER A 248 20.63 -37.91 -18.15
N SER A 249 21.70 -38.13 -17.41
CA SER A 249 23.05 -37.59 -17.61
C SER A 249 23.44 -37.47 -19.08
N GLU A 250 23.97 -36.30 -19.44
CA GLU A 250 24.58 -35.90 -20.73
C GLU A 250 23.77 -34.84 -21.50
N GLY A 251 23.75 -33.62 -20.95
CA GLY A 251 23.26 -32.42 -21.59
C GLY A 251 23.15 -31.31 -20.56
N ALA A 252 24.02 -30.31 -20.63
CA ALA A 252 24.08 -29.21 -19.65
C ALA A 252 22.68 -28.62 -19.39
N ALA A 253 22.32 -28.45 -18.11
CA ALA A 253 21.11 -27.75 -17.73
C ALA A 253 21.14 -26.34 -18.32
N TRP A 254 20.21 -26.04 -19.23
CA TRP A 254 20.07 -24.70 -19.83
C TRP A 254 19.68 -23.71 -18.72
N ASN A 255 20.54 -22.74 -18.44
CA ASN A 255 20.22 -21.62 -17.55
C ASN A 255 19.83 -20.42 -18.40
N SER A 256 18.75 -19.70 -18.08
CA SER A 256 18.40 -18.45 -18.78
C SER A 256 19.50 -17.38 -18.60
N ALA A 257 19.53 -16.34 -19.44
CA ALA A 257 20.40 -15.17 -19.18
C ALA A 257 20.06 -14.52 -17.83
N TRP A 258 18.79 -14.57 -17.42
CA TRP A 258 18.35 -14.13 -16.10
C TRP A 258 19.00 -14.90 -14.95
N ALA A 259 19.37 -16.17 -15.13
CA ALA A 259 19.97 -16.98 -14.08
C ALA A 259 21.25 -16.35 -13.50
N MET A 260 22.00 -15.58 -14.31
CA MET A 260 23.17 -14.84 -13.82
C MET A 260 22.77 -13.78 -12.78
N SER A 261 21.69 -13.04 -13.05
CA SER A 261 21.15 -12.06 -12.13
C SER A 261 20.51 -12.68 -10.89
N GLU A 262 20.09 -13.95 -10.94
CA GLU A 262 19.40 -14.66 -9.85
C GLU A 262 20.35 -15.47 -8.94
N SER A 263 21.67 -15.37 -9.14
CA SER A 263 22.67 -16.09 -8.36
C SER A 263 22.46 -15.96 -6.84
N GLY A 264 22.41 -17.08 -6.13
CA GLY A 264 22.14 -17.14 -4.68
C GLY A 264 20.72 -16.75 -4.25
N THR A 265 19.79 -16.52 -5.18
CA THR A 265 18.42 -16.09 -4.89
C THR A 265 17.38 -17.18 -5.16
N VAL A 266 16.17 -16.95 -4.66
CA VAL A 266 14.97 -17.73 -4.94
C VAL A 266 13.77 -16.79 -5.00
N ARG A 267 12.80 -17.10 -5.86
CA ARG A 267 11.54 -16.36 -5.91
C ARG A 267 10.58 -16.90 -4.84
N VAL A 268 10.13 -16.03 -3.95
CA VAL A 268 9.12 -16.32 -2.94
C VAL A 268 7.88 -15.46 -3.21
N GLN A 269 6.71 -15.99 -2.89
CA GLN A 269 5.45 -15.27 -3.09
C GLN A 269 4.43 -15.66 -2.02
N PRO A 270 3.58 -14.70 -1.58
CA PRO A 270 2.43 -15.02 -0.74
C PRO A 270 1.52 -16.07 -1.38
N TRP A 271 0.82 -16.85 -0.55
CA TRP A 271 -0.15 -17.83 -1.03
C TRP A 271 -1.22 -17.20 -1.93
N GLN A 272 -1.69 -16.00 -1.59
CA GLN A 272 -2.67 -15.26 -2.40
C GLN A 272 -2.13 -14.86 -3.78
N ALA A 273 -0.84 -14.48 -3.87
CA ALA A 273 -0.17 -14.22 -5.14
C ALA A 273 -0.24 -15.43 -6.06
N SER A 274 -0.08 -16.62 -5.49
CA SER A 274 -0.21 -17.90 -6.20
C SER A 274 -1.65 -18.22 -6.62
N ARG A 275 -2.65 -17.40 -6.29
CA ARG A 275 -4.03 -17.51 -6.78
C ARG A 275 -4.39 -16.45 -7.80
N LYS A 276 -3.48 -15.52 -8.11
CA LYS A 276 -3.71 -14.48 -9.13
C LYS A 276 -3.98 -15.12 -10.49
N HIS A 277 -4.78 -14.42 -11.28
CA HIS A 277 -5.18 -14.84 -12.60
C HIS A 277 -3.97 -15.03 -13.53
N ASN A 278 -4.12 -15.94 -14.50
CA ASN A 278 -3.22 -15.96 -15.65
C ASN A 278 -3.55 -14.74 -16.50
N LEU A 279 -2.61 -13.81 -16.64
CA LEU A 279 -2.82 -12.57 -17.40
C LEU A 279 -2.36 -12.77 -18.85
N VAL A 280 -3.22 -12.49 -19.80
CA VAL A 280 -2.83 -12.37 -21.20
C VAL A 280 -3.02 -10.93 -21.64
N VAL A 281 -1.91 -10.31 -22.08
CA VAL A 281 -1.92 -8.96 -22.62
C VAL A 281 -1.81 -9.03 -24.13
N VAL A 282 -2.75 -8.43 -24.84
CA VAL A 282 -2.77 -8.42 -26.31
C VAL A 282 -2.50 -7.01 -26.81
N GLY A 283 -1.56 -6.84 -27.74
CA GLY A 283 -1.29 -5.55 -28.35
C GLY A 283 0.20 -5.31 -28.60
N ARG A 284 0.52 -4.34 -29.45
CA ARG A 284 1.87 -4.08 -29.97
C ARG A 284 2.58 -2.88 -29.36
N SER A 285 1.97 -2.22 -28.37
CA SER A 285 2.58 -1.05 -27.76
C SER A 285 3.64 -1.43 -26.73
N ALA A 286 4.49 -0.46 -26.40
CA ALA A 286 5.39 -0.56 -25.26
C ALA A 286 4.61 -0.75 -23.94
N ASP A 287 3.42 -0.15 -23.82
CA ASP A 287 2.56 -0.28 -22.64
C ASP A 287 2.02 -1.71 -22.48
N ASP A 288 1.59 -2.35 -23.57
CA ASP A 288 1.13 -3.76 -23.58
C ASP A 288 2.27 -4.69 -23.13
N PHE A 289 3.46 -4.48 -23.68
CA PHE A 289 4.68 -5.20 -23.28
C PHE A 289 4.97 -5.03 -21.78
N ALA A 290 4.96 -3.79 -21.29
CA ALA A 290 5.30 -3.47 -19.90
C ALA A 290 4.28 -4.04 -18.91
N LEU A 291 2.99 -4.02 -19.25
CA LEU A 291 1.95 -4.66 -18.43
C LEU A 291 2.23 -6.17 -18.27
N ALA A 292 2.57 -6.85 -19.37
CA ALA A 292 2.87 -8.27 -19.34
C ALA A 292 4.17 -8.56 -18.57
N GLN A 293 5.23 -7.78 -18.83
CA GLN A 293 6.54 -7.94 -18.19
C GLN A 293 6.46 -7.71 -16.69
N GLY A 294 5.82 -6.63 -16.24
CA GLY A 294 5.72 -6.35 -14.81
C GLY A 294 4.78 -7.31 -14.07
N TRP A 295 3.72 -7.82 -14.73
CA TRP A 295 2.95 -8.94 -14.17
C TRP A 295 3.78 -10.22 -14.06
N HIS A 296 4.65 -10.50 -15.02
CA HIS A 296 5.54 -11.66 -14.98
C HIS A 296 6.49 -11.55 -13.78
N VAL A 297 7.10 -10.38 -13.62
CA VAL A 297 8.02 -10.09 -12.51
C VAL A 297 7.33 -10.24 -11.15
N GLN A 298 6.08 -9.83 -10.99
CA GLN A 298 5.39 -9.92 -9.71
C GLN A 298 4.74 -11.29 -9.45
N PHE A 299 4.15 -11.92 -10.46
CA PHE A 299 3.25 -13.06 -10.27
C PHE A 299 3.65 -14.30 -11.10
N GLY A 300 4.61 -14.18 -12.02
CA GLY A 300 5.09 -15.24 -12.89
C GLY A 300 4.16 -15.64 -14.03
N ASN A 301 2.83 -15.50 -13.87
CA ASN A 301 1.83 -16.06 -14.79
C ASN A 301 1.26 -15.00 -15.75
N SER A 302 2.10 -14.42 -16.60
CA SER A 302 1.65 -13.56 -17.71
C SER A 302 2.19 -13.99 -19.06
N TYR A 303 1.43 -13.61 -20.09
CA TYR A 303 1.76 -13.83 -21.49
C TYR A 303 1.49 -12.55 -22.27
N TRP A 304 2.43 -12.17 -23.12
CA TRP A 304 2.26 -11.07 -24.07
C TRP A 304 2.03 -11.62 -25.48
N ILE A 305 0.98 -11.13 -26.14
CA ILE A 305 0.63 -11.47 -27.51
C ILE A 305 0.69 -10.16 -28.34
N PRO A 306 1.80 -9.91 -29.04
CA PRO A 306 2.03 -8.64 -29.72
C PRO A 306 1.08 -8.28 -30.87
N GLU A 307 0.17 -9.17 -31.31
CA GLU A 307 -0.79 -8.91 -32.40
C GLU A 307 -1.99 -9.88 -32.37
N GLN A 308 -3.15 -9.46 -32.89
CA GLN A 308 -4.12 -10.42 -33.45
C GLN A 308 -3.58 -10.93 -34.79
N PRO A 309 -3.59 -12.24 -35.10
CA PRO A 309 -2.83 -12.78 -36.21
C PRO A 309 -3.29 -12.30 -37.61
N PRO A 310 -2.33 -11.89 -38.45
CA PRO A 310 -2.22 -12.44 -39.80
C PRO A 310 -0.93 -13.28 -39.97
N ILE A 311 -0.25 -13.65 -38.88
CA ILE A 311 0.76 -14.72 -38.89
C ILE A 311 -0.01 -16.04 -39.05
N ALA A 312 0.03 -16.59 -40.27
CA ALA A 312 -0.61 -17.82 -40.75
C ALA A 312 -1.46 -18.50 -39.68
N LYS A 313 -2.76 -18.15 -39.58
CA LYS A 313 -3.81 -18.70 -38.69
C LYS A 313 -3.43 -19.90 -37.80
N LYS A 314 -2.86 -20.97 -38.39
CA LYS A 314 -2.21 -22.11 -37.73
C LYS A 314 -1.24 -21.79 -36.57
N VAL A 315 -0.44 -20.73 -36.63
CA VAL A 315 0.56 -20.37 -35.60
C VAL A 315 -0.11 -19.83 -34.35
N ALA A 316 -0.98 -18.84 -34.54
CA ALA A 316 -1.77 -18.30 -33.46
C ALA A 316 -2.69 -19.38 -32.90
N ASP A 317 -3.29 -20.21 -33.74
CA ASP A 317 -4.12 -21.32 -33.28
C ASP A 317 -3.30 -22.33 -32.46
N GLN A 318 -2.03 -22.61 -32.81
CA GLN A 318 -1.15 -23.51 -32.03
C GLN A 318 -0.57 -22.88 -30.76
N LEU A 319 -0.24 -21.59 -30.77
CA LEU A 319 0.20 -20.86 -29.57
C LEU A 319 -0.96 -20.67 -28.60
N LEU A 320 -2.13 -20.27 -29.10
CA LEU A 320 -3.37 -20.21 -28.33
C LEU A 320 -3.80 -21.60 -27.85
N TRP A 321 -3.50 -22.67 -28.60
CA TRP A 321 -3.69 -24.05 -28.14
C TRP A 321 -2.76 -24.38 -26.97
N GLY A 322 -1.46 -24.12 -27.09
CA GLY A 322 -0.48 -24.40 -26.02
C GLY A 322 -0.75 -23.58 -24.76
N LEU A 323 -0.98 -22.26 -24.94
CA LEU A 323 -1.41 -21.35 -23.87
C LEU A 323 -2.74 -21.80 -23.27
N GLY A 324 -3.70 -22.19 -24.11
CA GLY A 324 -5.01 -22.66 -23.69
C GLY A 324 -4.94 -23.92 -22.85
N GLN A 325 -4.10 -24.89 -23.23
CA GLN A 325 -3.84 -26.13 -22.50
C GLN A 325 -3.15 -25.87 -21.15
N ASP A 326 -2.08 -25.06 -21.15
CA ASP A 326 -1.38 -24.70 -19.92
C ASP A 326 -2.31 -23.95 -18.95
N MET A 327 -3.08 -23.00 -19.47
CA MET A 327 -4.06 -22.25 -18.68
C MET A 327 -5.17 -23.16 -18.13
N LEU A 328 -5.72 -24.09 -18.92
CA LEU A 328 -6.77 -25.02 -18.47
C LEU A 328 -6.26 -25.99 -17.41
N SER A 329 -5.07 -26.55 -17.61
CA SER A 329 -4.44 -27.42 -16.61
C SER A 329 -4.24 -26.68 -15.27
N GLU A 330 -3.93 -25.39 -15.29
CA GLU A 330 -3.85 -24.59 -14.06
C GLU A 330 -5.25 -24.19 -13.53
N THR A 331 -6.25 -24.00 -14.39
CA THR A 331 -7.63 -23.66 -14.00
C THR A 331 -8.29 -24.83 -13.27
N GLU A 332 -8.14 -26.05 -13.79
CA GLU A 332 -8.73 -27.27 -13.23
C GLU A 332 -8.07 -27.68 -11.91
N TYR A 333 -6.75 -27.53 -11.80
CA TYR A 333 -6.00 -27.95 -10.61
C TYR A 333 -5.93 -26.88 -9.52
N ARG A 334 -6.12 -25.59 -9.85
CA ARG A 334 -5.94 -24.47 -8.89
C ARG A 334 -7.03 -23.41 -8.88
N ASP A 335 -8.13 -23.59 -9.60
CA ASP A 335 -9.25 -22.62 -9.69
C ASP A 335 -8.80 -21.21 -10.18
N ARG A 336 -7.73 -21.16 -11.00
CA ARG A 336 -7.18 -19.91 -11.53
C ARG A 336 -7.87 -19.50 -12.82
N LYS A 337 -8.63 -18.39 -12.80
CA LYS A 337 -9.25 -17.83 -14.01
C LYS A 337 -8.23 -17.10 -14.89
N ALA A 338 -8.49 -17.09 -16.20
CA ALA A 338 -7.77 -16.30 -17.19
C ALA A 338 -8.33 -14.87 -17.26
N VAL A 339 -7.46 -13.87 -17.35
CA VAL A 339 -7.82 -12.48 -17.62
C VAL A 339 -7.16 -12.01 -18.91
N LEU A 340 -7.95 -11.39 -19.79
CA LEU A 340 -7.50 -10.80 -21.03
C LEU A 340 -7.53 -9.26 -20.91
N THR A 341 -6.43 -8.60 -21.27
CA THR A 341 -6.31 -7.14 -21.18
C THR A 341 -5.46 -6.56 -22.32
N SER A 342 -5.50 -5.24 -22.48
CA SER A 342 -4.68 -4.48 -23.41
C SER A 342 -4.64 -3.01 -22.98
N ALA A 343 -3.49 -2.36 -23.17
CA ALA A 343 -3.35 -0.91 -23.06
C ALA A 343 -3.86 -0.18 -24.32
N THR A 344 -3.94 -0.86 -25.46
CA THR A 344 -4.26 -0.25 -26.76
C THR A 344 -5.60 -0.64 -27.34
N LEU A 345 -6.09 -1.85 -27.07
CA LEU A 345 -7.36 -2.34 -27.56
C LEU A 345 -8.49 -1.99 -26.61
N ASP A 346 -9.66 -1.65 -27.16
CA ASP A 346 -10.86 -1.42 -26.38
C ASP A 346 -11.51 -2.74 -25.90
N GLU A 347 -12.45 -2.61 -24.96
CA GLU A 347 -13.14 -3.76 -24.36
C GLU A 347 -13.90 -4.60 -25.40
N LYS A 348 -14.43 -3.99 -26.47
CA LYS A 348 -15.15 -4.71 -27.53
C LYS A 348 -14.19 -5.56 -28.38
N GLN A 349 -13.03 -5.01 -28.72
CA GLN A 349 -11.99 -5.72 -29.45
C GLN A 349 -11.44 -6.89 -28.63
N LEU A 350 -11.24 -6.68 -27.32
CA LEU A 350 -10.85 -7.74 -26.39
C LEU A 350 -11.93 -8.82 -26.26
N GLN A 351 -13.20 -8.43 -26.19
CA GLN A 351 -14.31 -9.38 -26.14
C GLN A 351 -14.39 -10.23 -27.41
N ALA A 352 -14.21 -9.63 -28.59
CA ALA A 352 -14.15 -10.38 -29.85
C ALA A 352 -12.98 -11.40 -29.88
N ILE A 353 -11.82 -11.05 -29.29
CA ILE A 353 -10.71 -11.99 -29.13
C ILE A 353 -11.11 -13.14 -28.19
N ALA A 354 -11.69 -12.81 -27.04
CA ALA A 354 -12.12 -13.79 -26.04
C ALA A 354 -13.16 -14.76 -26.62
N ASP A 355 -14.16 -14.26 -27.35
CA ASP A 355 -15.19 -15.07 -28.01
C ASP A 355 -14.57 -15.98 -29.08
N GLY A 356 -13.64 -15.45 -29.88
CA GLY A 356 -12.91 -16.23 -30.88
C GLY A 356 -12.02 -17.34 -30.27
N TRP A 357 -11.56 -17.18 -29.03
CA TRP A 357 -10.84 -18.24 -28.32
C TRP A 357 -11.76 -19.37 -27.86
N VAL A 358 -12.98 -19.04 -27.42
CA VAL A 358 -13.99 -20.03 -27.02
C VAL A 358 -14.41 -20.87 -28.23
N GLU A 359 -14.72 -20.24 -29.37
CA GLU A 359 -15.14 -20.96 -30.59
C GLU A 359 -14.06 -21.92 -31.11
N LYS A 360 -12.78 -21.51 -31.04
CA LYS A 360 -11.65 -22.36 -31.46
C LYS A 360 -11.32 -23.47 -30.46
N ARG A 361 -11.61 -23.29 -29.16
CA ARG A 361 -11.44 -24.32 -28.12
C ARG A 361 -12.38 -25.51 -28.30
N VAL A 362 -13.66 -25.25 -28.59
CA VAL A 362 -14.69 -26.30 -28.77
C VAL A 362 -14.35 -27.25 -29.91
N ARG A 363 -13.69 -26.77 -30.98
CA ARG A 363 -13.31 -27.61 -32.12
C ARG A 363 -12.12 -28.54 -31.88
N VAL A 364 -11.34 -28.36 -30.81
CA VAL A 364 -10.07 -29.08 -30.61
C VAL A 364 -10.16 -30.15 -29.53
N PHE A 365 -11.04 -29.99 -28.53
CA PHE A 365 -11.30 -31.05 -27.53
C PHE A 365 -11.93 -32.31 -28.11
N THR A 366 -12.46 -32.23 -29.33
CA THR A 366 -13.06 -33.38 -30.02
C THR A 366 -12.07 -34.22 -30.81
N SER A 367 -10.76 -33.94 -30.84
CA SER A 367 -9.79 -34.82 -31.51
C SER A 367 -8.35 -34.68 -31.01
N TRP A 368 -7.72 -35.78 -30.61
CA TRP A 368 -6.26 -35.94 -30.54
C TRP A 368 -5.82 -37.23 -31.20
N VAL A 369 -4.53 -37.32 -31.54
CA VAL A 369 -3.93 -38.52 -32.13
C VAL A 369 -3.17 -39.25 -31.03
N ASP A 370 -3.50 -40.51 -30.77
CA ASP A 370 -2.79 -41.33 -29.80
C ASP A 370 -1.39 -41.76 -30.29
N ASP A 371 -0.64 -42.44 -29.43
CA ASP A 371 0.73 -42.90 -29.74
C ASP A 371 0.78 -43.93 -30.89
N ASP A 372 -0.36 -44.50 -31.28
CA ASP A 372 -0.51 -45.44 -32.40
C ASP A 372 -0.93 -44.75 -33.72
N GLY A 373 -1.15 -43.42 -33.68
CA GLY A 373 -1.51 -42.64 -34.86
C GLY A 373 -3.01 -42.61 -35.14
N GLU A 374 -3.86 -43.12 -34.24
CA GLU A 374 -5.31 -43.08 -34.38
C GLU A 374 -5.90 -41.83 -33.73
N THR A 375 -6.91 -41.24 -34.38
CA THR A 375 -7.57 -40.04 -33.86
C THR A 375 -8.63 -40.47 -32.83
N VAL A 376 -8.34 -40.27 -31.55
CA VAL A 376 -9.26 -40.52 -30.45
C VAL A 376 -10.10 -39.27 -30.19
N THR A 377 -11.42 -39.45 -30.06
CA THR A 377 -12.39 -38.38 -29.75
C THR A 377 -13.05 -38.71 -28.41
N ASP A 378 -12.69 -38.00 -27.33
CA ASP A 378 -13.36 -38.22 -26.04
C ASP A 378 -14.78 -37.66 -26.08
N GLN A 379 -15.74 -38.53 -25.73
CA GLN A 379 -17.14 -38.19 -25.49
C GLN A 379 -17.43 -38.02 -23.98
N GLU A 380 -16.48 -37.51 -23.19
CA GLU A 380 -16.75 -37.22 -21.78
C GLU A 380 -17.30 -35.80 -21.60
N ASP A 381 -18.34 -35.70 -20.76
CA ASP A 381 -19.17 -34.55 -20.42
C ASP A 381 -18.55 -33.17 -20.73
N GLU A 382 -19.09 -32.56 -21.80
CA GLU A 382 -18.82 -31.23 -22.35
C GLU A 382 -19.02 -30.12 -21.29
N LYS A 383 -18.07 -29.95 -20.38
CA LYS A 383 -17.97 -28.72 -19.59
C LYS A 383 -17.28 -27.68 -20.45
N ASP A 384 -18.06 -26.72 -20.94
CA ASP A 384 -17.55 -25.54 -21.64
C ASP A 384 -16.38 -24.94 -20.86
N PRO A 385 -15.18 -24.86 -21.44
CA PRO A 385 -14.05 -24.24 -20.76
C PRO A 385 -14.39 -22.77 -20.50
N PRO A 386 -14.15 -22.25 -19.28
CA PRO A 386 -14.53 -20.89 -18.95
C PRO A 386 -13.82 -19.90 -19.87
N ALA A 387 -14.60 -19.01 -20.50
CA ALA A 387 -14.10 -17.92 -21.31
C ALA A 387 -13.15 -17.03 -20.48
N PRO A 388 -12.06 -16.52 -21.07
CA PRO A 388 -11.22 -15.57 -20.36
C PRO A 388 -12.03 -14.31 -20.04
N ARG A 389 -11.86 -13.78 -18.83
CA ARG A 389 -12.53 -12.55 -18.42
C ARG A 389 -11.81 -11.36 -19.05
N VAL A 390 -12.51 -10.56 -19.84
CA VAL A 390 -12.00 -9.28 -20.32
C VAL A 390 -11.95 -8.29 -19.16
N MET A 391 -10.85 -7.54 -19.07
CA MET A 391 -10.66 -6.53 -18.04
C MET A 391 -9.79 -5.38 -18.58
N SER A 392 -10.22 -4.15 -18.33
CA SER A 392 -9.35 -2.98 -18.52
C SER A 392 -8.09 -3.09 -17.66
N PRO A 393 -6.93 -2.56 -18.09
CA PRO A 393 -5.75 -2.44 -17.22
C PRO A 393 -6.06 -1.74 -15.88
N ASP A 394 -7.12 -0.92 -15.85
CA ASP A 394 -7.61 -0.27 -14.63
C ASP A 394 -8.29 -1.18 -13.61
N GLY A 395 -8.78 -2.33 -14.03
CA GLY A 395 -9.37 -3.33 -13.14
C GLY A 395 -8.35 -4.32 -12.54
N LEU A 396 -7.08 -4.28 -12.98
CA LEU A 396 -6.07 -5.25 -12.54
C LEU A 396 -5.65 -5.03 -11.08
N ASP A 397 -5.60 -6.13 -10.34
CA ASP A 397 -5.22 -6.14 -8.93
C ASP A 397 -3.75 -6.54 -8.76
N PHE A 398 -2.89 -5.53 -8.60
CA PHE A 398 -1.45 -5.67 -8.42
C PHE A 398 -1.01 -5.95 -6.97
N THR A 399 -1.94 -6.18 -6.04
CA THR A 399 -1.58 -6.43 -4.63
C THR A 399 -0.89 -7.79 -4.43
N GLU A 400 -0.05 -7.89 -3.39
CA GLU A 400 0.57 -9.14 -2.91
C GLU A 400 1.53 -9.82 -3.92
N GLY A 401 2.33 -9.06 -4.67
CA GLY A 401 3.33 -9.62 -5.59
C GLY A 401 4.48 -10.39 -4.89
N GLY A 402 5.07 -11.35 -5.60
CA GLY A 402 6.27 -12.07 -5.20
C GLY A 402 7.54 -11.21 -5.25
N VAL A 403 8.63 -11.75 -4.72
CA VAL A 403 9.94 -11.09 -4.60
C VAL A 403 11.08 -12.10 -4.75
N LEU A 404 12.22 -11.65 -5.28
CA LEU A 404 13.47 -12.40 -5.22
C LEU A 404 14.12 -12.16 -3.86
N VAL A 405 14.53 -13.23 -3.18
CA VAL A 405 15.19 -13.17 -1.87
C VAL A 405 16.44 -14.03 -1.88
N VAL A 406 17.37 -13.76 -0.97
CA VAL A 406 18.53 -14.63 -0.74
C VAL A 406 18.02 -15.98 -0.21
N ARG A 407 18.49 -17.06 -0.81
CA ARG A 407 18.08 -18.43 -0.44
C ARG A 407 18.37 -18.68 1.04
N ASP A 408 17.42 -19.29 1.73
CA ASP A 408 17.46 -19.64 3.16
C ASP A 408 17.58 -18.45 4.14
N GLN A 409 17.48 -17.20 3.66
CA GLN A 409 17.57 -15.98 4.48
C GLN A 409 16.38 -15.04 4.27
N TYR A 410 15.18 -15.63 4.26
CA TYR A 410 13.91 -14.92 4.23
C TYR A 410 13.02 -15.39 5.39
N ASP A 411 12.22 -14.47 5.93
CA ASP A 411 11.36 -14.70 7.10
C ASP A 411 12.12 -15.22 8.35
N VAL A 412 13.39 -14.82 8.50
CA VAL A 412 14.24 -15.26 9.62
C VAL A 412 13.80 -14.52 10.89
N PRO A 413 13.46 -15.25 11.97
CA PRO A 413 13.04 -14.62 13.22
C PRO A 413 14.23 -13.99 13.96
N LEU A 414 14.00 -12.80 14.52
CA LEU A 414 14.93 -12.07 15.37
C LEU A 414 14.15 -11.47 16.55
N ALA A 415 14.73 -11.41 17.74
CA ALA A 415 14.11 -10.75 18.89
C ALA A 415 15.05 -9.69 19.46
N LEU A 416 14.59 -8.44 19.51
CA LEU A 416 15.38 -7.30 20.01
C LEU A 416 14.61 -6.57 21.12
N PRO A 417 15.31 -6.00 22.12
CA PRO A 417 14.67 -5.17 23.13
C PRO A 417 14.06 -3.92 22.48
N ALA A 418 12.84 -3.59 22.88
CA ALA A 418 12.05 -2.48 22.36
C ALA A 418 11.16 -1.86 23.44
N THR A 419 10.68 -0.65 23.17
CA THR A 419 9.58 -0.02 23.91
C THR A 419 8.40 0.23 23.00
N THR A 420 7.19 0.05 23.53
CA THR A 420 5.95 0.41 22.84
C THR A 420 5.22 1.50 23.64
N ASP A 421 4.86 2.60 22.98
CA ASP A 421 4.14 3.70 23.62
C ASP A 421 2.62 3.46 23.69
N GLU A 422 1.87 4.41 24.26
CA GLU A 422 0.42 4.32 24.40
C GLU A 422 -0.37 4.38 23.06
N HIS A 423 0.31 4.74 21.97
CA HIS A 423 -0.21 4.84 20.62
C HIS A 423 0.28 3.70 19.69
N GLY A 424 1.03 2.73 20.23
CA GLY A 424 1.53 1.58 19.47
C GLY A 424 2.80 1.84 18.66
N GLN A 425 3.48 2.98 18.86
CA GLN A 425 4.80 3.19 18.26
C GLN A 425 5.80 2.24 18.91
N ILE A 426 6.61 1.54 18.10
CA ILE A 426 7.64 0.63 18.58
C ILE A 426 9.01 1.22 18.29
N GLU A 427 9.83 1.38 19.32
CA GLU A 427 11.22 1.83 19.21
C GLU A 427 12.15 0.70 19.64
N LEU A 428 13.08 0.31 18.77
CA LEU A 428 14.14 -0.62 19.15
C LEU A 428 15.14 0.09 20.06
N LEU A 429 15.51 -0.55 21.17
CA LEU A 429 16.49 -0.01 22.13
C LEU A 429 17.94 -0.26 21.72
N VAL A 430 18.14 -1.09 20.69
CA VAL A 430 19.45 -1.47 20.16
C VAL A 430 19.43 -1.41 18.64
N ASP A 431 20.63 -1.26 18.08
CA ASP A 431 20.87 -1.27 16.65
C ASP A 431 20.63 -2.69 16.09
N LEU A 432 20.21 -2.78 14.82
CA LEU A 432 20.11 -4.08 14.16
C LEU A 432 21.48 -4.79 14.14
N PRO A 433 21.51 -6.12 14.35
CA PRO A 433 22.73 -6.88 14.15
C PRO A 433 23.15 -6.83 12.66
N PRO A 434 24.43 -7.05 12.36
CA PRO A 434 24.88 -7.15 10.98
C PRO A 434 24.31 -8.40 10.31
N LEU A 435 23.37 -8.22 9.37
CA LEU A 435 22.73 -9.31 8.62
C LEU A 435 23.32 -9.43 7.21
N ALA A 436 24.21 -10.41 7.01
CA ALA A 436 24.91 -10.64 5.74
C ALA A 436 24.45 -11.93 5.04
N PRO A 437 24.48 -11.98 3.69
CA PRO A 437 24.24 -13.21 2.94
C PRO A 437 25.25 -14.29 3.32
N ALA A 438 24.77 -15.46 3.72
CA ALA A 438 25.56 -16.65 4.04
C ALA A 438 25.62 -17.64 2.87
N HIS A 439 24.88 -17.40 1.78
CA HIS A 439 24.92 -18.26 0.60
C HIS A 439 26.33 -18.25 -0.03
N PRO A 440 26.93 -19.41 -0.35
CA PRO A 440 28.31 -19.48 -0.85
C PRO A 440 28.61 -18.59 -2.07
N ASP A 441 27.65 -18.52 -3.00
CA ASP A 441 27.73 -17.67 -4.20
C ASP A 441 27.79 -16.17 -3.89
N LEU A 442 27.43 -15.73 -2.67
CA LEU A 442 27.33 -14.32 -2.28
C LEU A 442 28.26 -13.94 -1.12
N ASP A 443 28.60 -14.90 -0.25
CA ASP A 443 29.45 -14.68 0.92
C ASP A 443 30.88 -14.29 0.50
N SER A 444 31.37 -14.90 -0.59
CA SER A 444 32.71 -14.67 -1.13
C SER A 444 32.88 -13.33 -1.88
N ILE A 445 31.81 -12.58 -2.12
CA ILE A 445 31.84 -11.34 -2.90
C ILE A 445 31.72 -10.12 -1.99
N SER A 446 32.81 -9.36 -1.86
CA SER A 446 32.86 -8.15 -1.02
C SER A 446 32.08 -6.97 -1.58
N GLU A 447 31.79 -6.95 -2.89
CA GLU A 447 31.15 -5.83 -3.60
C GLU A 447 29.62 -5.96 -3.73
N VAL A 448 29.05 -7.09 -3.30
CA VAL A 448 27.58 -7.27 -3.35
C VAL A 448 26.92 -6.45 -2.26
N THR A 449 25.89 -5.71 -2.65
CA THR A 449 25.01 -4.93 -1.78
C THR A 449 23.60 -5.51 -1.85
N TRP A 450 22.87 -5.47 -0.75
CA TRP A 450 21.55 -6.07 -0.63
C TRP A 450 20.63 -5.17 0.18
N GLN A 451 19.35 -5.55 0.25
CA GLN A 451 18.36 -4.91 1.09
C GLN A 451 17.99 -5.85 2.24
N ILE A 452 17.72 -5.25 3.39
CA ILE A 452 17.29 -5.92 4.61
C ILE A 452 15.87 -5.46 4.89
N ASP A 453 14.88 -6.29 4.53
CA ASP A 453 13.49 -6.05 4.91
C ASP A 453 13.28 -6.53 6.35
N VAL A 454 12.66 -5.69 7.18
CA VAL A 454 12.35 -5.97 8.59
C VAL A 454 10.86 -5.73 8.82
N ASP A 455 10.15 -6.78 9.24
CA ASP A 455 8.73 -6.73 9.60
C ASP A 455 8.53 -7.10 11.07
N THR A 456 7.39 -6.69 11.63
CA THR A 456 6.87 -7.18 12.91
C THR A 456 5.36 -7.31 12.84
N ALA A 457 4.83 -8.40 13.40
CA ALA A 457 3.39 -8.66 13.44
C ALA A 457 2.61 -7.60 14.25
N ASP A 458 3.30 -6.90 15.16
CA ASP A 458 2.71 -5.86 16.00
C ASP A 458 2.62 -4.50 15.30
N PHE A 459 3.34 -4.31 14.19
CA PHE A 459 3.30 -3.06 13.43
C PHE A 459 2.10 -3.04 12.49
N LYS A 460 1.16 -2.14 12.79
CA LYS A 460 -0.08 -1.93 12.04
C LYS A 460 -0.12 -0.60 11.30
N GLY A 461 0.98 0.15 11.33
CA GLY A 461 1.08 1.45 10.67
C GLY A 461 1.16 1.35 9.14
N PRO A 462 1.13 2.50 8.45
CA PRO A 462 1.12 2.53 6.98
C PRO A 462 2.39 1.93 6.36
N ARG A 463 2.18 1.13 5.31
CA ARG A 463 3.23 0.55 4.47
C ARG A 463 3.24 1.27 3.12
N MET A 464 4.41 1.44 2.49
CA MET A 464 4.54 2.03 1.13
C MET A 464 4.02 3.48 0.97
N ARG A 465 4.34 4.41 1.87
CA ARG A 465 3.81 5.79 1.78
C ARG A 465 4.84 6.91 1.75
N GLY A 466 6.10 6.57 1.52
CA GLY A 466 7.19 7.55 1.44
C GLY A 466 7.41 8.18 2.81
N THR A 467 7.21 7.38 3.86
CA THR A 467 7.38 7.80 5.25
C THR A 467 8.76 8.45 5.40
N PRO A 468 8.84 9.69 5.92
CA PRO A 468 10.11 10.37 6.06
C PRO A 468 11.12 9.52 6.85
N PRO A 469 12.37 9.35 6.37
CA PRO A 469 13.34 8.46 7.01
C PRO A 469 13.61 8.80 8.48
N HIS A 470 13.51 10.06 8.88
CA HIS A 470 13.81 10.50 10.25
C HIS A 470 12.82 9.98 11.31
N ILE A 471 11.65 9.46 10.94
CA ILE A 471 10.73 8.79 11.88
C ILE A 471 10.79 7.26 11.83
N LEU A 472 11.67 6.71 10.97
CA LEU A 472 11.88 5.27 10.81
C LEU A 472 13.12 4.74 11.54
N GLN A 473 13.92 5.66 12.07
CA GLN A 473 15.17 5.35 12.75
C GLN A 473 15.45 6.40 13.82
N HIS A 474 16.16 5.97 14.85
CA HIS A 474 16.55 6.81 15.98
C HIS A 474 18.07 6.70 16.21
N GLY A 475 18.65 7.66 16.93
CA GLY A 475 20.07 7.66 17.31
C GLY A 475 20.97 8.60 16.49
N GLU A 476 22.17 8.83 17.03
CA GLU A 476 23.14 9.83 16.53
C GLU A 476 23.60 9.56 15.09
N ASN A 477 23.58 8.29 14.67
CA ASN A 477 24.04 7.83 13.36
C ASN A 477 22.90 7.64 12.34
N ALA A 478 21.68 8.10 12.62
CA ALA A 478 20.54 7.92 11.70
C ALA A 478 20.83 8.43 10.27
N ARG A 479 21.69 9.45 10.13
CA ARG A 479 22.07 9.98 8.80
C ARG A 479 23.04 9.09 8.01
N GLU A 480 23.62 8.07 8.64
CA GLU A 480 24.58 7.15 8.01
C GLU A 480 23.89 5.96 7.32
N PHE A 481 22.58 5.77 7.53
CA PHE A 481 21.83 4.62 7.06
C PHE A 481 20.62 5.03 6.21
N PHE A 482 20.35 4.23 5.18
CA PHE A 482 19.17 4.41 4.32
C PHE A 482 18.08 3.45 4.77
N VAL A 483 17.02 4.01 5.35
CA VAL A 483 15.84 3.27 5.80
C VAL A 483 14.61 3.85 5.12
N ARG A 484 13.75 2.97 4.60
CA ARG A 484 12.47 3.34 3.95
C ARG A 484 11.32 2.48 4.45
N SER A 485 10.09 3.02 4.40
CA SER A 485 8.88 2.23 4.57
C SER A 485 8.62 1.44 3.30
N SER A 486 8.61 0.11 3.37
CA SER A 486 8.38 -0.77 2.24
C SER A 486 7.06 -1.55 2.36
N ARG A 487 6.66 -2.25 1.29
CA ARG A 487 5.47 -3.12 1.26
C ARG A 487 5.44 -4.23 2.32
N ASN A 488 6.61 -4.65 2.80
CA ASN A 488 6.75 -5.71 3.79
C ASN A 488 7.13 -5.20 5.20
N GLY A 489 7.06 -3.89 5.48
CA GLY A 489 7.53 -3.32 6.74
C GLY A 489 8.53 -2.20 6.50
N LEU A 490 9.72 -2.28 7.10
CA LEU A 490 10.83 -1.37 6.84
C LEU A 490 11.87 -2.05 5.94
N SER A 491 12.61 -1.28 5.16
CA SER A 491 13.71 -1.80 4.34
C SER A 491 14.96 -0.94 4.52
N CYS A 492 16.09 -1.60 4.75
CA CYS A 492 17.37 -0.95 4.97
C CYS A 492 18.37 -1.34 3.87
N TYR A 493 19.13 -0.38 3.38
CA TYR A 493 20.29 -0.66 2.53
C TYR A 493 21.42 -1.30 3.35
N SER A 494 22.09 -2.32 2.82
CA SER A 494 23.08 -3.10 3.59
C SER A 494 24.36 -2.37 3.96
N ALA A 495 24.77 -1.34 3.20
CA ALA A 495 26.03 -0.65 3.42
C ALA A 495 25.85 0.62 4.26
N SER A 496 26.78 0.85 5.20
CA SER A 496 26.88 2.12 5.91
C SER A 496 27.42 3.21 4.99
N TRP A 497 26.91 4.43 5.14
CA TRP A 497 27.42 5.63 4.48
C TRP A 497 28.18 6.54 5.45
N GLY A 498 28.43 6.06 6.67
CA GLY A 498 29.36 6.70 7.61
C GLY A 498 30.83 6.53 7.18
N LEU A 499 31.74 6.92 8.08
CA LEU A 499 33.18 6.76 7.84
C LEU A 499 33.58 5.29 7.88
N ILE A 500 33.94 4.72 6.72
CA ILE A 500 34.50 3.37 6.61
C ILE A 500 36.02 3.48 6.36
N LEU A 501 36.82 3.03 7.33
CA LEU A 501 38.28 3.04 7.20
C LEU A 501 38.76 1.92 6.27
N ALA A 502 39.85 2.17 5.53
CA ALA A 502 40.49 1.15 4.72
C ALA A 502 40.89 -0.06 5.58
N GLY A 503 40.59 -1.27 5.11
CA GLY A 503 40.81 -2.51 5.86
C GLY A 503 39.70 -2.90 6.84
N SER A 504 38.61 -2.12 6.92
CA SER A 504 37.41 -2.51 7.68
C SER A 504 36.84 -3.84 7.18
N THR A 505 36.39 -4.68 8.11
CA THR A 505 35.69 -5.92 7.75
C THR A 505 34.33 -5.62 7.12
N ARG A 506 33.78 -6.56 6.34
CA ARG A 506 32.42 -6.44 5.77
C ARG A 506 31.39 -6.08 6.85
N THR A 507 31.46 -6.74 8.01
CA THR A 507 30.59 -6.50 9.17
C THR A 507 30.73 -5.09 9.77
N GLN A 508 31.90 -4.47 9.67
CA GLN A 508 32.13 -3.08 10.11
C GLN A 508 31.56 -2.08 9.10
N ALA A 509 31.61 -2.39 7.80
CA ALA A 509 31.07 -1.56 6.72
C ALA A 509 29.54 -1.64 6.56
N MET A 510 28.86 -2.51 7.31
CA MET A 510 27.41 -2.72 7.20
C MET A 510 26.58 -1.72 8.00
N ALA A 511 25.39 -1.40 7.45
CA ALA A 511 24.38 -0.61 8.13
C ALA A 511 23.83 -1.35 9.36
N LYS A 512 23.66 -0.62 10.46
CA LYS A 512 23.11 -1.11 11.73
C LYS A 512 22.14 -0.08 12.29
N PRO A 513 21.05 0.25 11.57
CA PRO A 513 20.13 1.26 12.04
C PRO A 513 19.39 0.77 13.29
N ARG A 514 19.11 1.70 14.19
CA ARG A 514 18.14 1.49 15.27
C ARG A 514 16.76 1.89 14.76
N LEU A 515 15.94 0.89 14.49
CA LEU A 515 14.66 1.11 13.81
C LEU A 515 13.56 1.61 14.75
N GLN A 516 12.65 2.38 14.15
CA GLN A 516 11.42 2.84 14.76
C GLN A 516 10.25 2.52 13.82
N PHE A 517 9.21 1.91 14.37
CA PHE A 517 7.96 1.62 13.68
C PHE A 517 6.92 2.65 14.16
N PRO A 518 6.60 3.68 13.36
CA PRO A 518 5.78 4.81 13.80
C PRO A 518 4.31 4.41 14.00
N SER A 519 3.69 4.93 15.06
CA SER A 519 2.22 4.87 15.20
C SER A 519 1.53 5.66 14.08
N VAL A 520 0.24 5.41 13.87
CA VAL A 520 -0.56 6.16 12.86
C VAL A 520 -0.49 7.66 13.10
N ILE A 521 -0.53 8.11 14.36
CA ILE A 521 -0.44 9.54 14.68
C ILE A 521 0.94 10.13 14.37
N THR A 522 2.04 9.45 14.74
CA THR A 522 3.41 9.90 14.44
C THR A 522 3.63 9.97 12.93
N TRP A 523 3.21 8.93 12.22
CA TRP A 523 3.30 8.89 10.76
C TRP A 523 2.49 10.03 10.12
N THR A 524 1.26 10.29 10.60
CA THR A 524 0.40 11.34 10.06
C THR A 524 1.02 12.72 10.26
N GLY A 525 1.59 12.98 11.44
CA GLY A 525 2.30 14.22 11.73
C GLY A 525 3.48 14.44 10.78
N ALA A 526 4.28 13.39 10.53
CA ALA A 526 5.42 13.47 9.62
C ALA A 526 5.01 13.69 8.15
N MET A 527 3.96 13.00 7.68
CA MET A 527 3.43 13.19 6.32
C MET A 527 2.80 14.57 6.14
N ALA A 528 2.08 15.06 7.14
CA ALA A 528 1.55 16.42 7.16
C ALA A 528 2.67 17.46 7.10
N ALA A 529 3.72 17.29 7.92
CA ALA A 529 4.89 18.17 7.95
C ALA A 529 5.61 18.25 6.60
N ALA A 530 5.80 17.10 5.93
CA ALA A 530 6.37 17.04 4.59
C ALA A 530 5.55 17.83 3.54
N ASN A 531 4.28 18.12 3.82
CA ASN A 531 3.38 18.91 2.97
C ASN A 531 3.09 20.31 3.54
N GLY A 532 3.90 20.79 4.50
CA GLY A 532 3.77 22.14 5.07
C GLY A 532 2.61 22.31 6.06
N PHE A 533 2.19 21.21 6.69
CA PHE A 533 1.15 21.22 7.74
C PHE A 533 1.71 20.72 9.08
N SER A 534 1.13 21.19 10.18
CA SER A 534 1.22 20.51 11.48
C SER A 534 -0.11 19.84 11.80
N THR A 535 -0.11 18.86 12.71
CA THR A 535 -1.33 18.18 13.16
C THR A 535 -1.53 18.33 14.66
N ARG A 536 -2.79 18.33 15.10
CA ARG A 536 -3.18 18.16 16.50
C ARG A 536 -4.55 17.51 16.58
N PHE A 537 -4.92 16.97 17.73
CA PHE A 537 -6.29 16.54 17.96
C PHE A 537 -7.26 17.71 17.92
N SER A 538 -8.36 17.55 17.19
CA SER A 538 -9.48 18.48 17.26
C SER A 538 -10.07 18.53 18.68
N PRO A 539 -10.92 19.50 19.02
CA PRO A 539 -11.64 19.47 20.29
C PRO A 539 -12.39 18.14 20.52
N ALA A 540 -12.99 17.54 19.49
CA ALA A 540 -13.63 16.23 19.61
C ALA A 540 -12.61 15.10 19.73
N GLY A 541 -11.52 15.13 18.95
CA GLY A 541 -10.39 14.20 19.08
C GLY A 541 -9.81 14.18 20.50
N GLN A 542 -9.62 15.33 21.13
CA GLN A 542 -9.13 15.44 22.51
C GLN A 542 -10.06 14.77 23.52
N ARG A 543 -11.38 14.90 23.34
CA ARG A 543 -12.38 14.23 24.19
C ARG A 543 -12.31 12.73 24.02
N VAL A 544 -12.18 12.26 22.78
CA VAL A 544 -11.98 10.84 22.47
C VAL A 544 -10.73 10.30 23.16
N GLU A 545 -9.62 11.04 23.16
CA GLU A 545 -8.38 10.63 23.85
C GLU A 545 -8.54 10.59 25.38
N ILE A 546 -9.27 11.53 25.97
CA ILE A 546 -9.63 11.48 27.41
C ILE A 546 -10.43 10.20 27.70
N LEU A 547 -11.46 9.91 26.89
CA LEU A 547 -12.29 8.73 27.06
C LEU A 547 -11.51 7.44 26.79
N ARG A 548 -10.59 7.43 25.83
CA ARG A 548 -9.70 6.29 25.55
C ARG A 548 -8.92 5.90 26.81
N ARG A 549 -8.33 6.90 27.49
CA ARG A 549 -7.58 6.69 28.74
C ARG A 549 -8.49 6.21 29.87
N LEU A 550 -9.70 6.76 29.99
CA LEU A 550 -10.67 6.32 31.00
C LEU A 550 -11.15 4.87 30.77
N TRP A 551 -11.37 4.47 29.52
CA TRP A 551 -11.79 3.09 29.17
C TRP A 551 -10.63 2.08 29.17
N GLY A 552 -9.39 2.51 29.40
CA GLY A 552 -8.21 1.64 29.40
C GLY A 552 -7.68 1.30 28.01
N GLY A 553 -8.26 1.85 26.93
CA GLY A 553 -7.80 1.62 25.56
C GLY A 553 -8.79 2.03 24.48
N ARG A 554 -8.29 2.10 23.24
CA ARG A 554 -9.07 2.48 22.05
C ARG A 554 -10.15 1.44 21.73
N LEU A 555 -9.81 0.16 21.81
CA LEU A 555 -10.70 -0.95 21.50
C LEU A 555 -11.92 -1.02 22.43
N ASP A 556 -11.72 -0.83 23.73
CA ASP A 556 -12.80 -0.91 24.71
C ASP A 556 -13.76 0.27 24.61
N LEU A 557 -13.24 1.46 24.31
CA LEU A 557 -14.06 2.63 23.98
C LEU A 557 -14.93 2.38 22.74
N MET A 558 -14.33 1.85 21.66
CA MET A 558 -15.05 1.53 20.41
C MET A 558 -16.17 0.52 20.66
N ARG A 559 -15.89 -0.57 21.39
CA ARG A 559 -16.88 -1.59 21.74
C ARG A 559 -18.03 -1.04 22.58
N ALA A 560 -17.75 -0.11 23.50
CA ALA A 560 -18.79 0.54 24.29
C ALA A 560 -19.74 1.39 23.41
N TRP A 561 -19.19 2.11 22.42
CA TRP A 561 -19.96 2.98 21.53
C TRP A 561 -20.71 2.25 20.42
N SER A 562 -20.20 1.10 19.95
CA SER A 562 -20.81 0.30 18.88
C SER A 562 -21.64 -0.89 19.38
N GLY A 563 -21.59 -1.18 20.68
CA GLY A 563 -22.23 -2.34 21.31
C GLY A 563 -23.59 -2.05 21.94
N PRO A 564 -24.08 -3.00 22.78
CA PRO A 564 -25.38 -2.91 23.45
C PRO A 564 -25.54 -1.71 24.39
N LEU A 565 -24.44 -1.11 24.88
CA LEU A 565 -24.48 0.09 25.71
C LEU A 565 -24.85 1.36 24.95
N ARG A 566 -24.80 1.35 23.61
CA ARG A 566 -25.01 2.56 22.79
C ARG A 566 -26.34 3.27 23.08
N PRO A 567 -27.52 2.61 23.16
CA PRO A 567 -28.77 3.29 23.48
C PRO A 567 -28.76 3.94 24.86
N VAL A 568 -28.06 3.33 25.82
CA VAL A 568 -27.86 3.89 27.17
C VAL A 568 -27.02 5.16 27.10
N LEU A 569 -25.87 5.11 26.41
CA LEU A 569 -24.98 6.27 26.26
C LEU A 569 -25.70 7.44 25.57
N LEU A 570 -26.42 7.19 24.48
CA LEU A 570 -27.17 8.22 23.76
C LEU A 570 -28.24 8.89 24.64
N ALA A 571 -28.86 8.15 25.56
CA ALA A 571 -29.92 8.67 26.41
C ALA A 571 -29.44 9.67 27.48
N PHE A 572 -28.14 9.80 27.73
CA PHE A 572 -27.59 10.87 28.57
C PHE A 572 -27.64 12.26 27.91
N HIS A 573 -27.98 12.33 26.61
CA HIS A 573 -28.14 13.56 25.86
C HIS A 573 -29.58 13.68 25.32
N THR A 574 -30.23 14.82 25.53
CA THR A 574 -31.59 15.05 25.05
C THR A 574 -31.86 16.50 24.67
N ASN A 575 -32.59 16.69 23.57
CA ASN A 575 -33.07 18.00 23.14
C ASN A 575 -34.40 18.41 23.81
N LYS A 576 -34.96 17.55 24.66
CA LYS A 576 -36.22 17.82 25.37
C LYS A 576 -35.95 18.61 26.65
N LYS A 577 -36.70 19.68 26.86
CA LYS A 577 -36.54 20.58 28.02
C LYS A 577 -37.18 20.05 29.31
N ARG A 578 -38.18 19.19 29.20
CA ARG A 578 -38.93 18.64 30.35
C ARG A 578 -38.63 17.16 30.52
N THR A 579 -38.42 16.73 31.76
CA THR A 579 -38.23 15.33 32.12
C THR A 579 -39.37 14.43 31.63
N SER A 580 -40.63 14.87 31.76
CA SER A 580 -41.80 14.12 31.29
C SER A 580 -41.78 13.80 29.79
N ASP A 581 -41.15 14.68 29.00
CA ASP A 581 -41.12 14.57 27.55
C ASP A 581 -39.92 13.71 27.09
N ALA A 582 -38.82 13.75 27.84
CA ALA A 582 -37.62 12.95 27.60
C ALA A 582 -37.76 11.50 28.11
N PHE A 583 -38.35 11.34 29.29
CA PHE A 583 -38.44 10.09 30.05
C PHE A 583 -39.85 9.91 30.62
N PRO A 584 -40.85 9.58 29.77
CA PRO A 584 -42.25 9.44 30.21
C PRO A 584 -42.46 8.29 31.20
N ALA A 585 -41.54 7.34 31.25
CA ALA A 585 -41.56 6.21 32.18
C ALA A 585 -40.68 6.45 33.43
N HIS A 586 -40.36 7.71 33.74
CA HIS A 586 -39.67 8.15 34.97
C HIS A 586 -38.30 7.51 35.23
N ASP A 587 -37.63 7.08 34.17
CA ASP A 587 -36.41 6.30 34.25
C ASP A 587 -35.14 7.13 33.98
N GLY A 588 -35.32 8.42 33.67
CA GLY A 588 -34.30 9.45 33.55
C GLY A 588 -34.82 10.81 34.04
N VAL A 589 -33.91 11.76 34.27
CA VAL A 589 -34.21 13.14 34.69
C VAL A 589 -33.41 14.13 33.84
N VAL A 590 -34.06 15.23 33.43
CA VAL A 590 -33.39 16.37 32.77
C VAL A 590 -33.27 17.51 33.79
N LEU A 591 -32.05 17.84 34.19
CA LEU A 591 -31.79 18.99 35.08
C LEU A 591 -31.51 20.26 34.27
N GLN A 592 -30.69 20.12 33.25
CA GLN A 592 -30.31 21.21 32.35
C GLN A 592 -30.13 20.61 30.95
N THR A 593 -30.90 21.07 29.97
CA THR A 593 -30.71 20.65 28.57
C THR A 593 -29.32 21.07 28.09
N PRO A 594 -28.56 20.18 27.41
CA PRO A 594 -28.98 18.89 26.88
C PRO A 594 -28.71 17.67 27.79
N ASP A 595 -28.34 17.88 29.05
CA ASP A 595 -27.92 16.83 29.96
C ASP A 595 -29.08 16.08 30.63
N ALA A 596 -29.09 14.77 30.44
CA ALA A 596 -29.96 13.82 31.12
C ALA A 596 -29.18 12.92 32.07
N TYR A 597 -29.84 12.49 33.14
CA TYR A 597 -29.33 11.57 34.16
C TYR A 597 -30.20 10.33 34.15
N LEU A 598 -29.61 9.14 34.24
CA LEU A 598 -30.35 7.89 34.13
C LEU A 598 -30.35 7.13 35.46
N SER A 599 -31.46 6.47 35.76
CA SER A 599 -31.50 5.46 36.84
C SER A 599 -30.98 4.12 36.30
N PHE A 600 -30.60 3.19 37.18
CA PHE A 600 -30.24 1.84 36.72
C PHE A 600 -31.42 1.14 36.00
N ALA A 601 -32.65 1.35 36.48
CA ALA A 601 -33.84 0.82 35.82
C ALA A 601 -34.01 1.37 34.39
N GLY A 602 -33.72 2.65 34.17
CA GLY A 602 -33.72 3.25 32.83
C GLY A 602 -32.64 2.69 31.93
N MET A 603 -31.42 2.55 32.45
CA MET A 603 -30.34 1.89 31.71
C MET A 603 -30.70 0.45 31.34
N ALA A 604 -31.28 -0.33 32.27
CA ALA A 604 -31.71 -1.70 32.03
C ALA A 604 -32.76 -1.79 30.91
N ARG A 605 -33.73 -0.88 30.90
CA ARG A 605 -34.75 -0.84 29.85
C ARG A 605 -34.15 -0.50 28.48
N LEU A 606 -33.27 0.51 28.42
CA LEU A 606 -32.63 0.96 27.18
C LEU A 606 -31.65 -0.08 26.62
N TYR A 607 -30.98 -0.81 27.51
CA TYR A 607 -30.09 -1.92 27.16
C TYR A 607 -30.83 -3.14 26.62
N GLY A 608 -32.15 -3.25 26.91
CA GLY A 608 -32.94 -4.43 26.58
C GLY A 608 -32.72 -5.59 27.55
N ALA A 609 -32.44 -5.31 28.82
CA ALA A 609 -32.30 -6.32 29.87
C ALA A 609 -33.66 -6.96 30.21
N VAL A 610 -34.10 -7.90 29.38
CA VAL A 610 -35.38 -8.62 29.48
C VAL A 610 -35.36 -9.77 30.50
N ASP A 611 -34.18 -10.23 30.90
CA ASP A 611 -33.99 -11.29 31.90
C ASP A 611 -32.93 -10.91 32.95
N GLN A 612 -32.86 -11.72 34.00
CA GLN A 612 -31.96 -11.50 35.14
C GLN A 612 -30.48 -11.61 34.76
N ALA A 613 -30.12 -12.46 33.79
CA ALA A 613 -28.72 -12.64 33.40
C ALA A 613 -28.18 -11.39 32.68
N ILE A 614 -28.96 -10.84 31.75
CA ILE A 614 -28.61 -9.60 31.04
C ILE A 614 -28.60 -8.41 32.01
N ALA A 615 -29.52 -8.37 32.99
CA ALA A 615 -29.52 -7.34 34.02
C ALA A 615 -28.26 -7.39 34.90
N VAL A 616 -27.77 -8.59 35.24
CA VAL A 616 -26.51 -8.78 35.99
C VAL A 616 -25.30 -8.37 35.15
N GLU A 617 -25.28 -8.70 33.86
CA GLU A 617 -24.23 -8.25 32.93
C GLU A 617 -24.16 -6.72 32.87
N LEU A 618 -25.31 -6.06 32.65
CA LEU A 618 -25.39 -4.61 32.62
C LEU A 618 -24.94 -4.01 33.96
N ARG A 619 -25.34 -4.60 35.10
CA ARG A 619 -24.90 -4.14 36.43
C ARG A 619 -23.39 -4.16 36.53
N GLY A 620 -22.75 -5.25 36.12
CA GLY A 620 -21.29 -5.36 36.05
C GLY A 620 -20.66 -4.29 35.17
N GLN A 621 -21.24 -4.01 33.99
CA GLN A 621 -20.76 -2.94 33.11
C GLN A 621 -20.90 -1.55 33.76
N VAL A 622 -22.04 -1.23 34.38
CA VAL A 622 -22.25 0.07 35.05
C VAL A 622 -21.29 0.22 36.23
N ASP A 623 -21.08 -0.83 37.04
CA ASP A 623 -20.11 -0.79 38.15
C ASP A 623 -18.69 -0.57 37.64
N HIS A 624 -18.32 -1.24 36.54
CA HIS A 624 -17.03 -1.03 35.89
C HIS A 624 -16.86 0.41 35.38
N LEU A 625 -17.86 0.96 34.69
CA LEU A 625 -17.85 2.35 34.23
C LEU A 625 -17.81 3.34 35.40
N CYS A 626 -18.42 3.03 36.54
CA CYS A 626 -18.27 3.81 37.76
C CYS A 626 -16.84 3.76 38.32
N ALA A 627 -16.23 2.57 38.37
CA ALA A 627 -14.84 2.41 38.82
C ALA A 627 -13.84 3.16 37.92
N LEU A 628 -14.12 3.25 36.62
CA LEU A 628 -13.33 4.02 35.66
C LEU A 628 -13.60 5.53 35.71
N GLY A 629 -14.58 5.99 36.49
CA GLY A 629 -14.99 7.40 36.55
C GLY A 629 -15.74 7.90 35.31
N VAL A 630 -16.13 7.01 34.42
CA VAL A 630 -16.97 7.28 33.24
C VAL A 630 -18.38 7.64 33.65
N LEU A 631 -18.94 6.83 34.55
CA LEU A 631 -20.25 7.08 35.16
C LEU A 631 -20.04 7.54 36.59
N ARG A 632 -20.75 8.59 37.00
CA ARG A 632 -20.74 9.06 38.38
C ARG A 632 -22.09 8.73 38.99
N ARG A 633 -22.08 7.97 40.08
CA ARG A 633 -23.30 7.66 40.84
C ARG A 633 -23.58 8.77 41.83
N GLY A 634 -24.84 9.15 42.02
CA GLY A 634 -25.21 10.22 42.93
C GLY A 634 -26.72 10.35 43.15
N LEU A 635 -27.12 11.40 43.85
CA LEU A 635 -28.53 11.74 44.11
C LEU A 635 -28.87 13.10 43.49
N ILE A 636 -30.13 13.25 43.07
CA ILE A 636 -30.67 14.54 42.62
C ILE A 636 -31.49 15.14 43.76
N LEU A 637 -31.02 16.25 44.33
CA LEU A 637 -31.65 16.89 45.49
C LEU A 637 -32.12 18.31 45.16
N ARG A 638 -33.34 18.65 45.59
CA ARG A 638 -33.91 20.00 45.51
C ARG A 638 -33.43 20.87 46.66
N CYS A 639 -32.88 22.04 46.37
CA CYS A 639 -32.51 23.00 47.40
C CYS A 639 -33.76 23.61 48.06
N GLY A 640 -33.80 23.69 49.40
CA GLY A 640 -34.91 24.32 50.13
C GLY A 640 -34.96 25.84 50.02
N SER A 641 -33.82 26.48 49.77
CA SER A 641 -33.73 27.95 49.70
C SER A 641 -34.00 28.46 48.28
N CYS A 642 -33.30 27.94 47.27
CA CYS A 642 -33.42 28.43 45.90
C CYS A 642 -34.25 27.52 44.96
N LEU A 643 -34.77 26.39 45.49
CA LEU A 643 -35.64 25.45 44.78
C LEU A 643 -35.02 24.72 43.57
N VAL A 644 -33.74 24.94 43.28
CA VAL A 644 -32.99 24.29 42.19
C VAL A 644 -32.66 22.85 42.55
N PHE A 645 -32.80 21.95 41.58
CA PHE A 645 -32.31 20.58 41.67
C PHE A 645 -30.84 20.50 41.28
N ASN A 646 -30.03 19.84 42.10
CA ASN A 646 -28.62 19.57 41.82
C ASN A 646 -28.35 18.08 41.88
N PHE A 647 -27.50 17.59 40.99
CA PHE A 647 -26.90 16.27 41.11
C PHE A 647 -25.69 16.35 42.06
N ILE A 648 -25.69 15.53 43.10
CA ILE A 648 -24.61 15.42 44.08
C ILE A 648 -24.03 14.01 43.96
N THR A 649 -22.74 13.94 43.63
CA THR A 649 -22.04 12.67 43.47
C THR A 649 -21.96 11.92 44.80
N VAL A 650 -21.83 10.60 44.76
CA VAL A 650 -21.68 9.76 45.96
C VAL A 650 -20.45 10.17 46.78
N ASP A 651 -19.40 10.66 46.12
CA ASP A 651 -18.17 11.12 46.77
C ASP A 651 -18.35 12.43 47.54
N ASP A 652 -19.29 13.28 47.09
CA ASP A 652 -19.63 14.55 47.73
C ASP A 652 -20.81 14.46 48.70
N LEU A 653 -21.48 13.30 48.74
CA LEU A 653 -22.74 13.12 49.44
C LEU A 653 -22.56 13.12 50.96
N ARG A 654 -23.32 13.98 51.65
CA ARG A 654 -23.30 14.14 53.11
C ARG A 654 -24.72 14.13 53.67
N SER A 655 -24.88 13.95 54.98
CA SER A 655 -26.18 14.13 55.65
C SER A 655 -26.72 15.56 55.52
N THR A 656 -25.84 16.55 55.28
CA THR A 656 -26.19 17.92 54.94
C THR A 656 -25.29 18.39 53.79
N ASN A 657 -25.90 18.75 52.66
CA ASN A 657 -25.22 19.09 51.42
C ASN A 657 -25.32 20.60 51.13
N ALA A 658 -24.22 21.20 50.66
CA ALA A 658 -24.24 22.59 50.21
C ALA A 658 -24.85 22.68 48.80
N CYS A 659 -25.77 23.62 48.58
CA CYS A 659 -26.30 23.87 47.24
C CYS A 659 -25.22 24.47 46.34
N HIS A 660 -24.95 23.86 45.18
CA HIS A 660 -23.94 24.36 44.22
C HIS A 660 -24.26 25.76 43.67
N ARG A 661 -25.52 26.20 43.75
CA ARG A 661 -25.94 27.53 43.28
C ARG A 661 -25.88 28.63 44.35
N CYS A 662 -26.44 28.38 45.54
CA CYS A 662 -26.58 29.42 46.57
C CYS A 662 -25.79 29.16 47.86
N GLY A 663 -25.06 28.04 47.95
CA GLY A 663 -24.28 27.67 49.13
C GLY A 663 -25.09 27.25 50.36
N ALA A 664 -26.43 27.33 50.32
CA ALA A 664 -27.28 26.97 51.45
C ALA A 664 -27.07 25.51 51.89
N ALA A 665 -27.10 25.27 53.19
CA ALA A 665 -27.07 23.92 53.76
C ALA A 665 -28.42 23.23 53.60
N ASN A 666 -28.43 22.05 52.99
CA ASN A 666 -29.63 21.26 52.73
C ASN A 666 -29.51 19.89 53.39
N PRO A 667 -30.25 19.62 54.49
CA PRO A 667 -30.28 18.28 55.07
C PRO A 667 -30.89 17.29 54.07
N MET A 668 -30.40 16.05 54.08
CA MET A 668 -30.96 14.96 53.29
C MET A 668 -32.30 14.53 53.91
N SER A 669 -33.41 15.09 53.43
CA SER A 669 -34.77 14.77 53.88
C SER A 669 -35.71 14.52 52.70
N HIS A 670 -36.82 13.83 52.96
CA HIS A 670 -37.81 13.46 51.95
C HIS A 670 -38.32 14.65 51.13
N GLU A 671 -38.50 15.81 51.75
CA GLU A 671 -38.88 17.06 51.07
C GLU A 671 -37.89 17.52 49.99
N ARG A 672 -36.65 17.00 50.01
CA ARG A 672 -35.54 17.37 49.13
C ARG A 672 -35.36 16.38 47.98
N TRP A 673 -35.47 15.08 48.21
CA TRP A 673 -35.35 14.08 47.13
C TRP A 673 -36.70 13.76 46.44
N GLY A 674 -37.82 14.02 47.12
CA GLY A 674 -39.15 13.80 46.55
C GLY A 674 -39.53 12.33 46.52
N ILE A 675 -39.53 11.72 45.33
CA ILE A 675 -40.01 10.35 45.13
C ILE A 675 -38.87 9.36 44.81
N PRO A 676 -38.98 8.08 45.22
CA PRO A 676 -40.09 7.50 46.02
C PRO A 676 -40.02 7.86 47.52
N LEU A 677 -41.11 7.56 48.24
CA LEU A 677 -41.31 7.96 49.66
C LEU A 677 -40.38 7.22 50.63
N ASP A 678 -39.96 6.00 50.27
CA ASP A 678 -39.16 5.10 51.09
C ASP A 678 -37.68 5.52 51.10
N GLU A 679 -37.04 5.69 49.93
CA GLU A 679 -35.64 6.08 49.80
C GLU A 679 -35.39 6.88 48.51
N PRO A 680 -34.35 7.74 48.42
CA PRO A 680 -34.05 8.47 47.20
C PRO A 680 -33.55 7.56 46.07
N THR A 681 -33.98 7.83 44.83
CA THR A 681 -33.49 7.14 43.64
C THR A 681 -32.01 7.45 43.37
N TRP A 682 -31.21 6.42 43.12
CA TRP A 682 -29.85 6.57 42.60
C TRP A 682 -29.84 6.93 41.13
N TRP A 683 -29.17 8.04 40.82
CA TRP A 683 -28.97 8.54 39.47
C TRP A 683 -27.52 8.38 39.06
N TYR A 684 -27.32 8.25 37.75
CA TYR A 684 -26.02 8.20 37.13
C TYR A 684 -25.87 9.43 36.24
N ASP A 685 -24.67 9.99 36.24
CA ASP A 685 -24.22 11.06 35.37
C ASP A 685 -23.09 10.53 34.49
N LEU A 686 -23.00 11.03 33.26
CA LEU A 686 -21.96 10.68 32.31
C LEU A 686 -20.83 11.70 32.37
N HIS A 687 -19.58 11.23 32.26
CA HIS A 687 -18.39 12.08 32.28
C HIS A 687 -18.51 13.24 31.26
N PRO A 688 -18.12 14.48 31.61
CA PRO A 688 -18.28 15.66 30.74
C PRO A 688 -17.72 15.47 29.32
N ALA A 689 -16.54 14.87 29.18
CA ALA A 689 -15.95 14.59 27.87
C ALA A 689 -16.85 13.70 26.97
N ALA A 690 -17.57 12.73 27.55
CA ALA A 690 -18.51 11.90 26.81
C ALA A 690 -19.80 12.66 26.46
N ARG A 691 -20.28 13.54 27.35
CA ARG A 691 -21.42 14.42 27.06
C ARG A 691 -21.12 15.36 25.88
N GLU A 692 -19.94 15.97 25.89
CA GLU A 692 -19.50 16.85 24.80
C GLU A 692 -19.34 16.08 23.49
N LEU A 693 -18.84 14.84 23.53
CA LEU A 693 -18.77 13.97 22.35
C LEU A 693 -20.16 13.66 21.77
N LEU A 694 -21.14 13.38 22.64
CA LEU A 694 -22.53 13.15 22.23
C LEU A 694 -23.15 14.40 21.60
N ALA A 695 -22.86 15.58 22.16
CA ALA A 695 -23.38 16.85 21.64
C ALA A 695 -22.78 17.24 20.28
N ALA A 696 -21.55 16.79 19.98
CA ALA A 696 -20.84 17.11 18.75
C ALA A 696 -21.09 16.12 17.60
N ASP A 697 -21.97 15.11 17.77
CA ASP A 697 -22.12 13.98 16.83
C ASP A 697 -20.80 13.20 16.53
N ALA A 698 -19.73 13.46 17.28
CA ALA A 698 -18.40 12.89 17.05
C ALA A 698 -18.31 11.38 17.36
N GLY A 699 -19.37 10.80 17.93
CA GLY A 699 -19.51 9.36 18.11
C GLY A 699 -19.62 8.56 16.79
N VAL A 700 -19.91 9.21 15.65
CA VAL A 700 -20.00 8.50 14.35
C VAL A 700 -18.63 7.99 13.90
N GLY A 701 -17.55 8.73 14.15
CA GLY A 701 -16.18 8.29 13.84
C GLY A 701 -15.79 7.00 14.58
N LEU A 702 -16.21 6.84 15.83
CA LEU A 702 -16.02 5.59 16.60
C LEU A 702 -16.75 4.39 15.98
N LEU A 703 -17.95 4.61 15.42
CA LEU A 703 -18.71 3.55 14.75
C LEU A 703 -18.06 3.15 13.44
N ALA A 704 -17.54 4.12 12.69
CA ALA A 704 -16.80 3.87 11.46
C ALA A 704 -15.50 3.11 11.75
N ALA A 705 -14.77 3.51 12.80
CA ALA A 705 -13.59 2.83 13.27
C ALA A 705 -13.88 1.35 13.60
N ASP A 706 -14.93 1.07 14.39
CA ASP A 706 -15.23 -0.32 14.76
C ASP A 706 -15.73 -1.15 13.58
N TYR A 707 -16.46 -0.53 12.65
CA TYR A 707 -16.83 -1.17 11.39
C TYR A 707 -15.61 -1.64 10.61
N LEU A 708 -14.66 -0.73 10.37
CA LEU A 708 -13.43 -1.02 9.62
C LEU A 708 -12.59 -2.09 10.32
N ARG A 709 -12.44 -2.00 11.64
CA ARG A 709 -11.71 -2.98 12.46
C ARG A 709 -12.27 -4.39 12.33
N ARG A 710 -13.60 -4.56 12.26
CA ARG A 710 -14.24 -5.87 12.10
C ARG A 710 -14.07 -6.47 10.70
N LYS A 711 -13.76 -5.63 9.70
CA LYS A 711 -13.58 -6.04 8.30
C LYS A 711 -12.13 -6.38 7.96
N GLY A 712 -11.17 -5.68 8.57
CA GLY A 712 -9.74 -5.90 8.33
C GLY A 712 -9.12 -7.01 9.18
N ARG A 713 -7.98 -7.55 8.74
CA ARG A 713 -7.14 -8.46 9.55
C ARG A 713 -6.19 -7.67 10.44
N ALA A 714 -5.61 -6.59 9.91
CA ALA A 714 -4.80 -5.62 10.61
C ALA A 714 -5.53 -4.26 10.62
N TYR A 715 -5.59 -3.63 11.79
CA TYR A 715 -6.29 -2.37 11.99
C TYR A 715 -5.58 -1.50 13.03
N ASP A 716 -5.41 -0.22 12.70
CA ASP A 716 -5.06 0.84 13.63
C ASP A 716 -5.70 2.16 13.20
N ASP A 717 -5.88 3.10 14.11
CA ASP A 717 -6.49 4.40 13.81
C ASP A 717 -6.01 5.53 14.70
N VAL A 718 -6.24 6.75 14.24
CA VAL A 718 -6.09 7.96 15.04
C VAL A 718 -7.43 8.70 15.09
N SER A 719 -7.77 9.14 16.30
CA SER A 719 -8.91 10.00 16.60
C SER A 719 -8.79 11.33 15.86
N GLU A 720 -9.92 11.99 15.64
CA GLU A 720 -10.10 13.21 14.86
C GLU A 720 -8.95 14.25 14.97
N LEU A 721 -8.39 14.61 13.81
CA LEU A 721 -7.21 15.48 13.67
C LEU A 721 -7.53 16.76 12.90
N GLU A 722 -6.99 17.88 13.39
CA GLU A 722 -6.90 19.14 12.66
C GLU A 722 -5.54 19.24 11.95
N PHE A 723 -5.56 19.67 10.69
CA PHE A 723 -4.39 20.03 9.89
C PHE A 723 -4.26 21.55 9.86
N LEU A 724 -3.12 22.06 10.30
CA LEU A 724 -2.86 23.49 10.43
C LEU A 724 -1.76 23.94 9.47
N ARG A 725 -1.87 25.16 8.95
CA ARG A 725 -0.78 25.86 8.30
C ARG A 725 -0.35 27.00 9.21
N GLY A 726 0.81 26.85 9.85
CA GLY A 726 1.11 27.65 11.04
C GLY A 726 0.11 27.34 12.15
N ASN A 727 -0.59 28.36 12.66
CA ASN A 727 -1.61 28.20 13.69
C ASN A 727 -3.05 28.14 13.15
N ASP A 728 -3.24 28.30 11.84
CA ASP A 728 -4.57 28.38 11.24
C ASP A 728 -5.08 26.99 10.83
N PRO A 729 -6.25 26.53 11.34
CA PRO A 729 -6.86 25.28 10.91
C PRO A 729 -7.29 25.35 9.44
N VAL A 730 -6.71 24.49 8.61
CA VAL A 730 -7.02 24.42 7.19
C VAL A 730 -8.13 23.40 6.94
N ALA A 731 -7.98 22.21 7.51
CA ALA A 731 -8.84 21.08 7.28
C ALA A 731 -8.84 20.13 8.49
N GLU A 732 -9.83 19.25 8.53
CA GLU A 732 -10.07 18.30 9.61
C GLU A 732 -10.34 16.92 9.02
N ALA A 733 -9.96 15.88 9.76
CA ALA A 733 -10.18 14.48 9.43
C ALA A 733 -10.87 13.80 10.61
N ASP A 734 -12.12 13.38 10.43
CA ASP A 734 -12.92 12.73 11.49
C ASP A 734 -12.35 11.37 11.89
N LEU A 735 -11.74 10.68 10.93
CA LEU A 735 -11.07 9.41 11.12
C LEU A 735 -9.90 9.30 10.16
N LEU A 736 -8.78 8.80 10.64
CA LEU A 736 -7.71 8.30 9.78
C LEU A 736 -7.34 6.90 10.27
N ALA A 737 -7.56 5.91 9.41
CA ALA A 737 -7.38 4.51 9.76
C ALA A 737 -6.45 3.80 8.78
N VAL A 738 -5.76 2.79 9.28
CA VAL A 738 -4.99 1.83 8.48
C VAL A 738 -5.70 0.50 8.55
N VAL A 739 -6.11 -0.03 7.40
CA VAL A 739 -6.81 -1.32 7.30
C VAL A 739 -6.09 -2.18 6.27
N ASP A 740 -5.49 -3.28 6.73
CA ASP A 740 -4.71 -4.19 5.88
C ASP A 740 -3.67 -3.45 5.00
N GLY A 741 -3.03 -2.43 5.57
CA GLY A 741 -2.02 -1.61 4.90
C GLY A 741 -2.56 -0.46 4.04
N ARG A 742 -3.89 -0.33 3.88
CA ARG A 742 -4.52 0.81 3.19
C ARG A 742 -4.82 1.95 4.13
N ILE A 743 -4.59 3.18 3.70
CA ILE A 743 -4.95 4.39 4.42
C ILE A 743 -6.34 4.83 4.02
N ILE A 744 -7.20 4.94 5.01
CA ILE A 744 -8.58 5.38 4.86
C ILE A 744 -8.73 6.70 5.59
N LEU A 745 -9.06 7.76 4.83
CA LEU A 745 -9.45 9.05 5.38
C LEU A 745 -10.99 9.11 5.45
N GLY A 746 -11.53 9.24 6.65
CA GLY A 746 -12.96 9.21 6.92
C GLY A 746 -13.55 10.60 7.20
N GLU A 747 -14.70 10.88 6.60
CA GLU A 747 -15.64 11.94 7.00
C GLU A 747 -16.90 11.25 7.56
N ALA A 748 -17.28 11.60 8.78
CA ALA A 748 -18.28 10.91 9.58
C ALA A 748 -19.36 11.88 10.08
N LYS A 749 -20.62 11.66 9.67
CA LYS A 749 -21.73 12.55 10.04
C LYS A 749 -23.01 11.83 10.39
N ALA A 750 -23.76 12.38 11.34
CA ALA A 750 -25.13 11.93 11.61
C ALA A 750 -26.05 12.11 10.38
N THR A 751 -25.77 13.11 9.52
CA THR A 751 -26.51 13.37 8.27
C THR A 751 -25.62 13.23 7.03
N PRO A 752 -26.09 12.62 5.93
CA PRO A 752 -25.28 12.30 4.75
C PRO A 752 -25.13 13.49 3.80
N LYS A 753 -24.60 14.61 4.32
CA LYS A 753 -24.35 15.83 3.54
C LYS A 753 -23.02 16.44 3.93
N LEU A 754 -22.18 16.76 2.94
CA LEU A 754 -20.89 17.39 3.20
C LEU A 754 -21.07 18.82 3.75
N GLY A 755 -22.03 19.56 3.19
CA GLY A 755 -22.41 20.89 3.63
C GLY A 755 -23.54 21.50 2.81
N THR A 756 -23.72 22.80 2.93
CA THR A 756 -24.65 23.56 2.09
C THR A 756 -24.14 23.64 0.64
N ARG A 757 -25.00 24.08 -0.29
CA ARG A 757 -24.62 24.25 -1.71
C ARG A 757 -23.41 25.18 -1.89
N SER A 758 -23.25 26.21 -1.04
CA SER A 758 -22.13 27.15 -1.08
C SER A 758 -20.85 26.61 -0.44
N GLU A 759 -20.96 25.69 0.53
CA GLU A 759 -19.79 25.15 1.27
C GLU A 759 -19.19 23.90 0.63
N ARG A 760 -19.99 23.13 -0.13
CA ARG A 760 -19.62 21.81 -0.66
C ARG A 760 -18.26 21.79 -1.35
N ALA A 761 -18.02 22.68 -2.31
CA ALA A 761 -16.78 22.72 -3.06
C ALA A 761 -15.57 23.05 -2.17
N ALA A 762 -15.74 23.90 -1.16
CA ALA A 762 -14.66 24.23 -0.23
C ALA A 762 -14.31 23.04 0.66
N LYS A 763 -15.30 22.31 1.19
CA LYS A 763 -15.07 21.11 2.01
C LYS A 763 -14.47 19.96 1.19
N ALA A 764 -14.94 19.76 -0.04
CA ALA A 764 -14.36 18.78 -0.96
C ALA A 764 -12.88 19.05 -1.24
N ARG A 765 -12.50 20.33 -1.45
CA ARG A 765 -11.09 20.73 -1.61
C ARG A 765 -10.26 20.48 -0.36
N LYS A 766 -10.81 20.71 0.83
CA LYS A 766 -10.13 20.41 2.11
C LYS A 766 -9.85 18.92 2.26
N LEU A 767 -10.83 18.06 1.97
CA LEU A 767 -10.66 16.61 1.98
C LEU A 767 -9.62 16.14 0.97
N ALA A 768 -9.68 16.65 -0.28
CA ALA A 768 -8.68 16.32 -1.30
C ALA A 768 -7.27 16.76 -0.90
N THR A 769 -7.13 17.90 -0.21
CA THR A 769 -5.85 18.40 0.30
C THR A 769 -5.27 17.44 1.33
N ILE A 770 -6.05 17.03 2.33
CA ILE A 770 -5.59 16.06 3.35
C ILE A 770 -5.29 14.72 2.70
N ALA A 771 -6.18 14.21 1.84
CA ALA A 771 -5.99 12.93 1.15
C ALA A 771 -4.68 12.90 0.36
N THR A 772 -4.31 14.02 -0.25
CA THR A 772 -3.01 14.18 -0.93
C THR A 772 -1.85 14.16 0.07
N ALA A 773 -1.93 14.94 1.14
CA ALA A 773 -0.87 15.05 2.15
C ALA A 773 -0.56 13.71 2.82
N VAL A 774 -1.58 12.91 3.12
CA VAL A 774 -1.43 11.59 3.74
C VAL A 774 -1.40 10.44 2.72
N ARG A 775 -1.46 10.73 1.41
CA ARG A 775 -1.49 9.71 0.33
C ARG A 775 -2.55 8.62 0.59
N ALA A 776 -3.78 9.04 0.87
CA ALA A 776 -4.89 8.14 1.17
C ALA A 776 -5.21 7.22 -0.02
N ASP A 777 -5.54 5.96 0.27
CA ASP A 777 -6.03 4.99 -0.72
C ASP A 777 -7.54 5.09 -0.88
N GLU A 778 -8.24 5.41 0.22
CA GLU A 778 -9.69 5.47 0.27
C GLU A 778 -10.16 6.73 1.01
N LEU A 779 -11.20 7.37 0.47
CA LEU A 779 -12.01 8.37 1.14
C LEU A 779 -13.32 7.73 1.55
N LEU A 780 -13.53 7.60 2.85
CA LEU A 780 -14.72 7.00 3.43
C LEU A 780 -15.71 8.08 3.86
N LEU A 781 -16.87 8.13 3.21
CA LEU A 781 -17.99 8.97 3.64
C LEU A 781 -18.97 8.11 4.43
N CYS A 782 -19.16 8.39 5.72
CA CYS A 782 -19.92 7.50 6.58
C CYS A 782 -20.99 8.21 7.42
N THR A 783 -22.13 7.54 7.61
CA THR A 783 -23.27 8.09 8.32
C THR A 783 -24.06 7.07 9.10
N THR A 784 -24.70 7.51 10.18
CA THR A 784 -25.72 6.73 10.89
C THR A 784 -27.08 6.75 10.19
N SER A 785 -27.30 7.67 9.25
CA SER A 785 -28.56 7.78 8.49
C SER A 785 -28.79 6.58 7.57
N ALA A 786 -30.06 6.27 7.29
CA ALA A 786 -30.44 5.29 6.28
C ALA A 786 -30.43 5.85 4.85
N SER A 787 -30.34 7.18 4.69
CA SER A 787 -30.26 7.84 3.39
C SER A 787 -28.83 7.81 2.85
N GLU A 788 -28.70 7.66 1.53
CA GLU A 788 -27.42 7.71 0.82
C GLU A 788 -26.81 9.12 0.81
N TRP A 789 -25.49 9.17 0.60
CA TRP A 789 -24.77 10.40 0.35
C TRP A 789 -25.21 11.04 -0.97
N SER A 790 -25.25 12.37 -1.00
CA SER A 790 -25.66 13.09 -2.20
C SER A 790 -24.68 12.83 -3.35
N THR A 791 -25.20 12.48 -4.53
CA THR A 791 -24.40 12.38 -5.77
C THR A 791 -23.64 13.66 -6.09
N ALA A 792 -24.18 14.82 -5.73
CA ALA A 792 -23.50 16.11 -5.88
C ALA A 792 -22.29 16.27 -4.95
N ASP A 793 -22.34 15.70 -3.75
CA ASP A 793 -21.20 15.70 -2.82
C ASP A 793 -20.10 14.78 -3.34
N ILE A 794 -20.45 13.58 -3.82
CA ILE A 794 -19.51 12.62 -4.44
C ILE A 794 -18.84 13.26 -5.66
N ALA A 795 -19.62 13.86 -6.57
CA ALA A 795 -19.07 14.55 -7.74
C ALA A 795 -18.12 15.68 -7.36
N ALA A 796 -18.46 16.50 -6.38
CA ALA A 796 -17.60 17.58 -5.91
C ALA A 796 -16.27 17.07 -5.33
N ILE A 797 -16.28 15.93 -4.63
CA ILE A 797 -15.06 15.29 -4.12
C ILE A 797 -14.24 14.73 -5.28
N THR A 798 -14.85 14.03 -6.23
CA THR A 798 -14.18 13.51 -7.43
C THR A 798 -13.50 14.64 -8.21
N ASP A 799 -14.18 15.76 -8.42
CA ASP A 799 -13.61 16.94 -9.10
C ASP A 799 -12.44 17.55 -8.31
N ALA A 800 -12.59 17.68 -6.98
CA ALA A 800 -11.55 18.21 -6.12
C ALA A 800 -10.30 17.32 -6.10
N LEU A 801 -10.48 16.00 -6.05
CA LEU A 801 -9.39 15.02 -6.20
C LEU A 801 -8.74 15.11 -7.58
N GLY A 802 -9.54 15.31 -8.63
CA GLY A 802 -9.01 15.48 -9.98
C GLY A 802 -8.11 16.70 -10.14
N GLY A 803 -8.43 17.79 -9.44
CA GLY A 803 -7.59 18.99 -9.39
C GLY A 803 -6.35 18.84 -8.51
N ALA A 804 -6.48 18.18 -7.35
CA ALA A 804 -5.38 18.03 -6.39
C ALA A 804 -4.39 16.92 -6.76
N ILE A 805 -4.89 15.84 -7.35
CA ILE A 805 -4.13 14.64 -7.73
C ILE A 805 -4.39 14.40 -9.23
N PRO A 806 -3.62 15.06 -10.12
CA PRO A 806 -3.84 14.97 -11.57
C PRO A 806 -3.77 13.54 -12.08
N ASN A 807 -2.87 12.72 -11.52
CA ASN A 807 -2.73 11.32 -11.88
C ASN A 807 -3.85 10.46 -11.30
N VAL A 808 -4.74 9.96 -12.17
CA VAL A 808 -5.87 9.09 -11.81
C VAL A 808 -5.44 7.84 -11.03
N ALA A 809 -4.26 7.29 -11.32
CA ALA A 809 -3.72 6.12 -10.62
C ALA A 809 -3.51 6.32 -9.11
N MET A 810 -3.33 7.57 -8.70
CA MET A 810 -3.02 7.96 -7.32
C MET A 810 -4.24 8.52 -6.58
N ARG A 811 -5.40 8.59 -7.24
CA ARG A 811 -6.60 9.13 -6.61
C ARG A 811 -7.21 8.11 -5.65
N PRO A 812 -7.59 8.53 -4.43
CA PRO A 812 -8.28 7.64 -3.50
C PRO A 812 -9.63 7.20 -4.06
N LEU A 813 -9.99 5.95 -3.79
CA LEU A 813 -11.33 5.43 -4.05
C LEU A 813 -12.31 6.07 -3.08
N ILE A 814 -13.45 6.56 -3.57
CA ILE A 814 -14.51 7.07 -2.71
C ILE A 814 -15.44 5.90 -2.36
N ARG A 815 -15.60 5.61 -1.07
CA ARG A 815 -16.55 4.60 -0.56
C ARG A 815 -17.56 5.27 0.36
N THR A 816 -18.80 4.80 0.32
CA THR A 816 -19.84 5.28 1.22
C THR A 816 -20.32 4.17 2.15
N ILE A 817 -20.64 4.54 3.39
CA ILE A 817 -21.27 3.64 4.37
C ILE A 817 -22.45 4.35 5.03
N THR A 818 -23.62 3.72 4.99
CA THR A 818 -24.83 4.20 5.67
C THR A 818 -25.22 3.29 6.83
N ARG A 819 -26.16 3.74 7.67
CA ARG A 819 -26.74 2.97 8.78
C ARG A 819 -25.72 2.51 9.83
N LEU A 820 -24.64 3.27 10.03
CA LEU A 820 -23.59 2.93 10.99
C LEU A 820 -24.13 2.72 12.43
N GLY A 821 -23.66 1.63 13.03
CA GLY A 821 -24.08 1.11 14.33
C GLY A 821 -25.52 0.62 14.39
N SER A 822 -26.09 0.27 13.23
CA SER A 822 -27.23 -0.65 13.09
C SER A 822 -26.84 -1.79 12.14
N THR A 823 -27.45 -1.89 10.96
CA THR A 823 -27.02 -2.80 9.88
C THR A 823 -26.37 -1.97 8.76
N PRO A 824 -25.03 -1.86 8.72
CA PRO A 824 -24.35 -1.01 7.76
C PRO A 824 -24.55 -1.48 6.32
N VAL A 825 -24.65 -0.53 5.40
CA VAL A 825 -24.75 -0.79 3.95
C VAL A 825 -23.61 -0.04 3.25
N GLU A 826 -22.81 -0.78 2.47
CA GLU A 826 -21.73 -0.24 1.64
C GLU A 826 -22.27 0.15 0.26
N GLY A 827 -21.76 1.26 -0.28
CA GLY A 827 -22.10 1.76 -1.61
C GLY A 827 -20.95 2.49 -2.26
#